data_AF-A0A8K0HCS3-F1
#
_entry.id   AF-A0A8K0HCS3-F1
#
_cell.length_a   1.000
_cell.length_b   1.000
_cell.length_c   1.000
_cell.angle_alpha   90.00
_cell.angle_beta   90.00
_cell.angle_gamma   90.00
#
_symmetry.space_group_name_H-M   'P 1'
#
loop_
_entity.id
_entity.type
_entity.pdbx_description
1 polymer ?
#
loop_
_entity_poly.entity_id
_entity_poly.type
_entity_poly.pdbx_seq_one_letter_code
_entity_poly.pdbx_strand_id
1 'polypeptide(L)'
;MGLPWYRVHTVVLNDPGRLLSVHIMHTALVAGWAGSMALYELAVFDPSDPVLDPMWRQGMFVIPFMTRLGITNSWGGWSITGGTITNPGIWSYEGVAGAHIVFSGLCFLAAIWHWVYWDLEIFCDERTGKPSLDLPKIFGIHLFLSGVACFGFGAFHVTGLYGPGIWVSDPYGLTGRVQPVNPAWGVEGFDPFVPGGIASHHIAAGTLGILAGLFHLSVRPPQRLYKGLRMGNIETVLSSSIAAVFFAAFVVAGTMWYGSATTPIELFGPTRYQWDQGYFQQEIYRRVGAGLSENKSLSEAWSKIPEKLAFYDYIGNNPAKGGLFRAGSMDNGDGIAVGWLGHPIFRDKEGRELFVRRMPTFFETFPVVLVDGDGIVRADVPFRRAESKYSVEQVGVTVEFYGGELNGVSYSDPAIVKKYARRAQLGEIFELDRATLKSDGVFRSSPRGWFTFGHASFALLFFFGHIWHGARTLFRDVFAGIDPDLDAQVEFGAFQKLGDPTTRRQYESEVLIDSSGRNKRIPINKKETRRKVAFQTNKKNKTIKKIVHRWSASMMVLMMILHVFRVYLTGGFKKPRELTWVTGVVLAVLTASFGVTGYSLPWDQIGYWAVKIVTGVPEAIPGIGSPLVELLRGSASVGQSTLTRFYSLHTFVLPLLTAVFMLMHFLMIRKQVILGTIACNIGLAVLEPSMIGEPADPFATPLEILPECSDNRLFDWYRSSPLVGYWGNITY
;
A
#
# COMPACT_ATOMS: atom_id res chain seq x y z
N MET A 1 -28.70 24.79 -13.11
CA MET A 1 -27.32 24.62 -12.63
C MET A 1 -26.57 23.76 -13.64
N GLY A 2 -25.34 24.12 -13.99
CA GLY A 2 -24.49 23.32 -14.89
C GLY A 2 -24.01 22.01 -14.27
N LEU A 3 -23.15 21.28 -14.97
CA LEU A 3 -22.49 20.09 -14.42
C LEU A 3 -21.57 20.48 -13.25
N PRO A 4 -21.61 19.77 -12.11
CA PRO A 4 -20.60 19.92 -11.06
C PRO A 4 -19.20 19.59 -11.57
N TRP A 5 -18.17 20.23 -11.00
CA TRP A 5 -16.77 20.10 -11.43
C TRP A 5 -16.26 18.65 -11.50
N TYR A 6 -16.68 17.78 -10.58
CA TYR A 6 -16.25 16.37 -10.52
C TYR A 6 -16.96 15.47 -11.57
N ARG A 7 -17.83 16.04 -12.42
CA ARG A 7 -18.57 15.33 -13.47
C ARG A 7 -18.25 15.81 -14.88
N VAL A 8 -17.27 16.70 -15.06
CA VAL A 8 -16.97 17.31 -16.37
C VAL A 8 -16.67 16.27 -17.46
N HIS A 9 -16.01 15.16 -17.11
CA HIS A 9 -15.73 14.09 -18.08
C HIS A 9 -16.92 13.18 -18.41
N THR A 10 -18.08 13.34 -17.74
CA THR A 10 -19.26 12.53 -18.09
C THR A 10 -19.85 12.88 -19.46
N VAL A 11 -19.43 14.00 -20.05
CA VAL A 11 -19.86 14.44 -21.39
C VAL A 11 -19.45 13.47 -22.50
N VAL A 12 -18.35 12.74 -22.35
CA VAL A 12 -17.88 11.78 -23.37
C VAL A 12 -18.51 10.39 -23.25
N LEU A 13 -19.39 10.16 -22.27
CA LEU A 13 -19.90 8.81 -21.95
C LEU A 13 -20.78 8.20 -23.07
N ASN A 14 -21.43 9.06 -23.88
CA ASN A 14 -22.23 8.66 -25.03
C ASN A 14 -21.63 9.14 -26.37
N ASP A 15 -20.36 9.56 -26.37
CA ASP A 15 -19.66 10.07 -27.56
C ASP A 15 -18.41 9.23 -27.82
N PRO A 16 -18.53 8.12 -28.59
CA PRO A 16 -17.43 7.19 -28.78
C PRO A 16 -16.20 7.80 -29.46
N GLY A 17 -16.41 8.74 -30.40
CA GLY A 17 -15.33 9.42 -31.10
C GLY A 17 -14.49 10.28 -30.16
N ARG A 18 -15.14 11.11 -29.33
CA ARG A 18 -14.42 11.91 -28.33
C ARG A 18 -13.89 11.08 -27.16
N LEU A 19 -14.57 9.99 -26.78
CA LEU A 19 -14.06 9.05 -25.79
C LEU A 19 -12.76 8.40 -26.27
N LEU A 20 -12.69 7.98 -27.53
CA LEU A 20 -11.45 7.48 -28.14
C LEU A 20 -10.35 8.54 -28.16
N SER A 21 -10.68 9.78 -28.53
CA SER A 21 -9.74 10.91 -28.50
C SER A 21 -9.09 11.09 -27.12
N VAL A 22 -9.88 11.13 -26.04
CA VAL A 22 -9.32 11.33 -24.69
C VAL A 22 -8.52 10.11 -24.21
N HIS A 23 -8.85 8.89 -24.65
CA HIS A 23 -8.01 7.72 -24.40
C HIS A 23 -6.65 7.83 -25.12
N ILE A 24 -6.64 8.26 -26.38
CA ILE A 24 -5.39 8.46 -27.14
C ILE A 24 -4.56 9.57 -26.50
N MET A 25 -5.19 10.67 -26.07
CA MET A 25 -4.51 11.74 -25.33
C MET A 25 -3.87 11.22 -24.05
N HIS A 26 -4.58 10.42 -23.25
CA HIS A 26 -4.01 9.81 -22.06
C HIS A 26 -2.81 8.91 -22.40
N THR A 27 -2.89 8.11 -23.46
CA THR A 27 -1.76 7.30 -23.96
C THR A 27 -0.57 8.16 -24.36
N ALA A 28 -0.81 9.31 -25.02
CA ALA A 28 0.23 10.27 -25.39
C ALA A 28 0.95 10.81 -24.14
N LEU A 29 0.20 11.19 -23.09
CA LEU A 29 0.75 11.69 -21.84
C LEU A 29 1.62 10.64 -21.13
N VAL A 30 1.16 9.39 -21.07
CA VAL A 30 1.91 8.28 -20.45
C VAL A 30 3.19 7.97 -21.23
N ALA A 31 3.12 7.91 -22.56
CA ALA A 31 4.30 7.70 -23.41
C ALA A 31 5.29 8.87 -23.30
N GLY A 32 4.78 10.10 -23.24
CA GLY A 32 5.59 11.31 -23.04
C GLY A 32 6.33 11.26 -21.70
N TRP A 33 5.62 10.90 -20.62
CA TRP A 33 6.24 10.69 -19.30
C TRP A 33 7.36 9.63 -19.35
N ALA A 34 7.14 8.50 -20.02
CA ALA A 34 8.15 7.44 -20.13
C ALA A 34 9.41 7.92 -20.84
N GLY A 35 9.26 8.62 -21.97
CA GLY A 35 10.39 9.20 -22.70
C GLY A 35 11.13 10.28 -21.90
N SER A 36 10.39 11.21 -21.28
CA SER A 36 10.98 12.29 -20.48
C SER A 36 11.70 11.77 -19.22
N MET A 37 11.13 10.78 -18.53
CA MET A 37 11.75 10.18 -17.35
C MET A 37 13.03 9.43 -17.73
N ALA A 38 13.03 8.70 -18.85
CA ALA A 38 14.23 8.02 -19.34
C ALA A 38 15.35 9.01 -19.70
N LEU A 39 15.03 10.12 -20.38
CA LEU A 39 16.00 11.18 -20.68
C LEU A 39 16.53 11.85 -19.41
N TYR A 40 15.67 12.09 -18.42
CA TYR A 40 16.10 12.63 -17.14
C TYR A 40 17.07 11.70 -16.41
N GLU A 41 16.75 10.42 -16.31
CA GLU A 41 17.63 9.42 -15.68
C GLU A 41 18.96 9.32 -16.41
N LEU A 42 18.97 9.24 -17.74
CA LEU A 42 20.20 9.21 -18.53
C LEU A 42 21.07 10.46 -18.37
N ALA A 43 20.47 11.62 -18.08
CA ALA A 43 21.21 12.86 -17.88
C ALA A 43 21.93 12.92 -16.53
N VAL A 44 21.52 12.12 -15.55
CA VAL A 44 22.07 12.14 -14.18
C VAL A 44 22.72 10.82 -13.75
N PHE A 45 22.50 9.73 -14.50
CA PHE A 45 23.03 8.41 -14.19
C PHE A 45 24.55 8.35 -14.39
N ASP A 46 25.26 7.85 -13.39
CA ASP A 46 26.68 7.54 -13.47
C ASP A 46 26.89 6.04 -13.77
N PRO A 47 27.42 5.67 -14.96
CA PRO A 47 27.70 4.28 -15.31
C PRO A 47 29.08 3.79 -14.85
N SER A 48 29.85 4.58 -14.10
CA SER A 48 31.27 4.32 -13.80
C SER A 48 31.52 3.08 -12.95
N ASP A 49 30.68 2.82 -11.94
CA ASP A 49 30.82 1.69 -11.04
C ASP A 49 29.53 0.87 -10.85
N PRO A 50 29.36 -0.27 -11.55
CA PRO A 50 28.21 -1.15 -11.36
C PRO A 50 28.30 -2.02 -10.09
N VAL A 51 29.39 -1.94 -9.31
CA VAL A 51 29.61 -2.75 -8.10
C VAL A 51 29.11 -2.04 -6.85
N LEU A 52 29.59 -0.83 -6.55
CA LEU A 52 29.23 -0.08 -5.35
C LEU A 52 28.28 1.10 -5.62
N ASP A 53 28.21 1.59 -6.86
CA ASP A 53 27.24 2.61 -7.29
C ASP A 53 26.26 2.15 -8.40
N PRO A 54 25.55 1.02 -8.23
CA PRO A 54 24.57 0.55 -9.21
C PRO A 54 23.33 1.47 -9.29
N MET A 55 22.56 1.35 -10.39
CA MET A 55 21.37 2.17 -10.68
C MET A 55 20.37 2.37 -9.51
N TRP A 56 20.21 1.36 -8.65
CA TRP A 56 19.27 1.43 -7.53
C TRP A 56 19.78 2.26 -6.35
N ARG A 57 21.09 2.50 -6.24
CA ARG A 57 21.69 3.46 -5.30
C ARG A 57 21.37 4.88 -5.70
N GLN A 58 21.56 5.18 -6.98
CA GLN A 58 21.35 6.49 -7.60
C GLN A 58 19.88 6.91 -7.73
N GLY A 59 18.94 6.04 -7.34
CA GLY A 59 17.50 6.35 -7.38
C GLY A 59 16.87 6.24 -8.76
N MET A 60 17.47 5.47 -9.67
CA MET A 60 16.93 5.23 -11.01
C MET A 60 15.65 4.38 -10.93
N PHE A 61 14.63 4.79 -11.66
CA PHE A 61 13.31 4.17 -11.65
C PHE A 61 12.97 3.47 -12.96
N VAL A 62 13.24 4.05 -14.14
CA VAL A 62 12.87 3.47 -15.45
C VAL A 62 14.01 2.72 -16.14
N ILE A 63 15.27 3.08 -15.92
CA ILE A 63 16.44 2.30 -16.36
C ILE A 63 16.32 0.81 -16.01
N PRO A 64 16.00 0.39 -14.77
CA PRO A 64 15.87 -1.03 -14.45
C PRO A 64 14.79 -1.76 -15.28
N PHE A 65 13.74 -1.08 -15.71
CA PHE A 65 12.70 -1.69 -16.56
C PHE A 65 13.18 -1.91 -17.99
N MET A 66 13.96 -0.96 -18.54
CA MET A 66 14.60 -1.09 -19.84
C MET A 66 15.64 -2.21 -19.82
N THR A 67 16.51 -2.23 -18.81
CA THR A 67 17.55 -3.25 -18.62
C THR A 67 16.97 -4.65 -18.44
N ARG A 68 15.85 -4.77 -17.72
CA ARG A 68 15.16 -6.06 -17.52
C ARG A 68 14.78 -6.74 -18.83
N LEU A 69 14.50 -5.97 -19.89
CA LEU A 69 14.01 -6.46 -21.18
C LEU A 69 15.06 -6.45 -22.30
N GLY A 70 16.33 -6.21 -21.97
CA GLY A 70 17.44 -6.37 -22.92
C GLY A 70 18.17 -5.09 -23.32
N ILE A 71 17.73 -3.92 -22.85
CA ILE A 71 18.39 -2.65 -23.17
C ILE A 71 19.49 -2.39 -22.15
N THR A 72 20.73 -2.71 -22.50
CA THR A 72 21.88 -2.60 -21.59
C THR A 72 22.89 -1.53 -21.98
N ASN A 73 22.83 -1.05 -23.21
CA ASN A 73 23.88 -0.24 -23.83
C ASN A 73 23.40 1.19 -24.10
N SER A 74 24.32 2.15 -23.99
CA SER A 74 24.10 3.56 -24.30
C SER A 74 24.88 3.97 -25.56
N TRP A 75 24.36 4.97 -26.28
CA TRP A 75 25.11 5.68 -27.34
C TRP A 75 26.36 6.40 -26.86
N GLY A 76 26.51 6.60 -25.54
CA GLY A 76 27.74 7.06 -24.89
C GLY A 76 28.86 6.02 -24.82
N GLY A 77 28.65 4.82 -25.37
CA GLY A 77 29.70 3.78 -25.46
C GLY A 77 29.89 2.94 -24.20
N TRP A 78 28.99 3.05 -23.23
CA TRP A 78 28.99 2.25 -22.00
C TRP A 78 27.84 1.23 -21.98
N SER A 79 28.04 0.16 -21.21
CA SER A 79 27.06 -0.87 -20.88
C SER A 79 26.84 -0.93 -19.37
N ILE A 80 25.62 -1.25 -18.97
CA ILE A 80 25.21 -1.27 -17.56
C ILE A 80 25.99 -2.28 -16.69
N THR A 81 26.64 -3.26 -17.31
CA THR A 81 27.50 -4.23 -16.62
C THR A 81 28.97 -3.78 -16.55
N GLY A 82 29.26 -2.50 -16.81
CA GLY A 82 30.61 -1.92 -16.77
C GLY A 82 31.46 -2.14 -18.04
N GLY A 83 30.87 -2.68 -19.10
CA GLY A 83 31.58 -2.90 -20.37
C GLY A 83 31.60 -1.66 -21.26
N THR A 84 32.62 -1.54 -22.11
CA THR A 84 32.67 -0.54 -23.20
C THR A 84 32.15 -1.15 -24.50
N ILE A 85 31.37 -0.41 -25.27
CA ILE A 85 30.81 -0.85 -26.55
C ILE A 85 31.02 0.20 -27.66
N THR A 86 31.45 -0.25 -28.83
CA THR A 86 31.70 0.62 -30.00
C THR A 86 30.44 0.91 -30.82
N ASN A 87 29.52 -0.05 -30.92
CA ASN A 87 28.24 0.15 -31.61
C ASN A 87 27.09 -0.51 -30.82
N PRO A 88 26.35 0.27 -30.01
CA PRO A 88 25.20 -0.22 -29.25
C PRO A 88 23.95 -0.48 -30.12
N GLY A 89 23.99 -0.17 -31.41
CA GLY A 89 22.85 -0.26 -32.32
C GLY A 89 21.80 0.84 -32.09
N ILE A 90 20.64 0.69 -32.71
CA ILE A 90 19.52 1.65 -32.61
C ILE A 90 18.82 1.56 -31.25
N TRP A 91 18.67 0.34 -30.71
CA TRP A 91 17.94 0.08 -29.47
C TRP A 91 18.84 0.23 -28.24
N SER A 92 19.28 1.46 -27.98
CA SER A 92 19.89 1.90 -26.72
C SER A 92 18.86 2.52 -25.77
N TYR A 93 19.26 2.93 -24.57
CA TYR A 93 18.39 3.70 -23.68
C TYR A 93 17.89 5.00 -24.34
N GLU A 94 18.76 5.71 -25.07
CA GLU A 94 18.42 6.92 -25.82
C GLU A 94 17.44 6.62 -26.96
N GLY A 95 17.67 5.52 -27.70
CA GLY A 95 16.78 5.08 -28.76
C GLY A 95 15.37 4.77 -28.26
N VAL A 96 15.25 4.10 -27.12
CA VAL A 96 13.97 3.83 -26.47
C VAL A 96 13.29 5.12 -26.02
N ALA A 97 14.03 6.04 -25.40
CA ALA A 97 13.49 7.31 -24.96
C ALA A 97 12.98 8.15 -26.15
N GLY A 98 13.77 8.25 -27.22
CA GLY A 98 13.40 8.94 -28.46
C GLY A 98 12.16 8.33 -29.12
N ALA A 99 12.06 7.00 -29.18
CA ALA A 99 10.88 6.33 -29.73
C ALA A 99 9.59 6.66 -28.95
N HIS A 100 9.65 6.74 -27.61
CA HIS A 100 8.50 7.10 -26.78
C HIS A 100 8.05 8.55 -26.99
N ILE A 101 8.99 9.49 -27.14
CA ILE A 101 8.67 10.90 -27.42
C ILE A 101 8.01 11.06 -28.79
N VAL A 102 8.54 10.41 -29.83
CA VAL A 102 7.94 10.44 -31.17
C VAL A 102 6.55 9.81 -31.16
N PHE A 103 6.39 8.65 -30.52
CA PHE A 103 5.09 7.99 -30.38
C PHE A 103 4.07 8.86 -29.64
N SER A 104 4.48 9.53 -28.56
CA SER A 104 3.65 10.48 -27.83
C SER A 104 3.13 11.61 -28.74
N GLY A 105 4.00 12.20 -29.57
CA GLY A 105 3.62 13.23 -30.54
C GLY A 105 2.62 12.72 -31.60
N LEU A 106 2.82 11.51 -32.11
CA LEU A 106 1.89 10.88 -33.07
C LEU A 106 0.51 10.63 -32.45
N CYS A 107 0.47 10.10 -31.21
CA CYS A 107 -0.79 9.92 -30.48
C CYS A 107 -1.48 11.26 -30.21
N PHE A 108 -0.74 12.30 -29.83
CA PHE A 108 -1.30 13.63 -29.59
C PHE A 108 -2.02 14.17 -30.84
N LEU A 109 -1.41 14.06 -32.02
CA LEU A 109 -2.04 14.47 -33.28
C LEU A 109 -3.28 13.63 -33.61
N ALA A 110 -3.23 12.31 -33.40
CA ALA A 110 -4.36 11.42 -33.60
C ALA A 110 -5.53 11.75 -32.64
N ALA A 111 -5.24 12.13 -31.39
CA ALA A 111 -6.26 12.54 -30.43
C ALA A 111 -7.01 13.79 -30.90
N ILE A 112 -6.29 14.80 -31.42
CA ILE A 112 -6.93 16.01 -31.99
C ILE A 112 -7.84 15.63 -33.16
N TRP A 113 -7.36 14.78 -34.07
CA TRP A 113 -8.14 14.34 -35.21
C TRP A 113 -9.45 13.66 -34.77
N HIS A 114 -9.38 12.69 -33.84
CA HIS A 114 -10.57 11.99 -33.33
C HIS A 114 -11.52 12.89 -32.54
N TRP A 115 -11.02 13.96 -31.92
CA TRP A 115 -11.87 14.93 -31.23
C TRP A 115 -12.72 15.73 -32.23
N VAL A 116 -12.10 16.19 -33.31
CA VAL A 116 -12.73 16.99 -34.36
C VAL A 116 -13.71 16.14 -35.17
N TYR A 117 -13.27 14.97 -35.62
CA TYR A 117 -14.05 14.03 -36.44
C TYR A 117 -14.71 12.95 -35.58
N TRP A 118 -15.55 13.37 -34.65
CA TRP A 118 -16.20 12.48 -33.68
C TRP A 118 -17.44 11.76 -34.23
N ASP A 119 -18.18 12.40 -35.14
CA ASP A 119 -19.45 11.93 -35.70
C ASP A 119 -19.21 11.05 -36.95
N LEU A 120 -18.71 9.84 -36.70
CA LEU A 120 -18.45 8.84 -37.75
C LEU A 120 -19.59 7.82 -37.81
N GLU A 121 -20.01 7.44 -39.02
CA GLU A 121 -21.07 6.46 -39.24
C GLU A 121 -20.82 5.13 -38.51
N ILE A 122 -19.56 4.71 -38.36
CA ILE A 122 -19.17 3.49 -37.64
C ILE A 122 -19.64 3.45 -36.17
N PHE A 123 -19.86 4.61 -35.55
CA PHE A 123 -20.37 4.71 -34.18
C PHE A 123 -21.89 4.74 -34.10
N CYS A 124 -22.59 4.93 -35.22
CA CYS A 124 -24.04 5.06 -35.29
C CYS A 124 -24.70 3.70 -35.62
N ASP A 125 -25.68 3.26 -34.81
CA ASP A 125 -26.53 2.12 -35.18
C ASP A 125 -27.55 2.58 -36.22
N GLU A 126 -27.41 2.12 -37.47
CA GLU A 126 -28.30 2.44 -38.60
C GLU A 126 -29.79 2.27 -38.27
N ARG A 127 -30.13 1.32 -37.38
CA ARG A 127 -31.53 1.05 -37.01
C ARG A 127 -32.13 2.11 -36.09
N THR A 128 -31.29 2.81 -35.32
CA THR A 128 -31.74 3.76 -34.29
C THR A 128 -31.25 5.18 -34.51
N GLY A 129 -30.26 5.38 -35.38
CA GLY A 129 -29.60 6.67 -35.59
C GLY A 129 -28.85 7.18 -34.36
N LYS A 130 -28.49 6.30 -33.41
CA LYS A 130 -27.85 6.67 -32.14
C LYS A 130 -26.48 6.02 -31.98
N PRO A 131 -25.58 6.64 -31.20
CA PRO A 131 -24.31 6.01 -30.84
C PRO A 131 -24.51 4.66 -30.16
N SER A 132 -23.81 3.63 -30.63
CA SER A 132 -23.86 2.29 -30.03
C SER A 132 -22.51 1.59 -30.09
N LEU A 133 -22.18 0.84 -29.04
CA LEU A 133 -20.96 0.03 -28.97
C LEU A 133 -21.31 -1.40 -28.59
N ASP A 134 -20.91 -2.37 -29.41
CA ASP A 134 -21.07 -3.80 -29.12
C ASP A 134 -19.93 -4.28 -28.19
N LEU A 135 -19.98 -3.84 -26.93
CA LEU A 135 -18.92 -4.07 -25.92
C LEU A 135 -18.45 -5.53 -25.80
N PRO A 136 -19.33 -6.56 -25.81
CA PRO A 136 -18.88 -7.95 -25.75
C PRO A 136 -18.00 -8.37 -26.93
N LYS A 137 -18.29 -7.86 -28.14
CA LYS A 137 -17.51 -8.16 -29.33
C LYS A 137 -16.19 -7.39 -29.33
N ILE A 138 -16.21 -6.11 -28.93
CA ILE A 138 -14.99 -5.29 -28.74
C ILE A 138 -14.05 -5.97 -27.74
N PHE A 139 -14.60 -6.52 -26.64
CA PHE A 139 -13.82 -7.31 -25.69
C PHE A 139 -13.16 -8.53 -26.34
N GLY A 140 -13.89 -9.28 -27.18
CA GLY A 140 -13.32 -10.41 -27.93
C GLY A 140 -12.17 -10.01 -28.87
N ILE A 141 -12.30 -8.88 -29.58
CA ILE A 141 -11.24 -8.33 -30.44
C ILE A 141 -10.00 -8.00 -29.60
N HIS A 142 -10.17 -7.21 -28.53
CA HIS A 142 -9.04 -6.80 -27.69
C HIS A 142 -8.37 -7.98 -26.99
N LEU A 143 -9.14 -8.94 -26.47
CA LEU A 143 -8.62 -10.14 -25.82
C LEU A 143 -7.83 -11.01 -26.81
N PHE A 144 -8.31 -11.16 -28.04
CA PHE A 144 -7.58 -11.87 -29.10
C PHE A 144 -6.23 -11.19 -29.38
N LEU A 145 -6.22 -9.88 -29.58
CA LEU A 145 -4.99 -9.11 -29.83
C LEU A 145 -4.02 -9.18 -28.65
N SER A 146 -4.52 -9.05 -27.41
CA SER A 146 -3.71 -9.24 -26.20
C SER A 146 -3.14 -10.66 -26.09
N GLY A 147 -3.91 -11.68 -26.50
CA GLY A 147 -3.44 -13.07 -26.56
C GLY A 147 -2.30 -13.26 -27.55
N VAL A 148 -2.43 -12.73 -28.78
CA VAL A 148 -1.37 -12.77 -29.81
C VAL A 148 -0.12 -12.04 -29.32
N ALA A 149 -0.26 -10.84 -28.75
CA ALA A 149 0.87 -10.07 -28.24
C ALA A 149 1.58 -10.79 -27.08
N CYS A 150 0.81 -11.33 -26.13
CA CYS A 150 1.35 -12.08 -24.99
C CYS A 150 2.10 -13.35 -25.45
N PHE A 151 1.52 -14.11 -26.37
CA PHE A 151 2.15 -15.29 -26.96
C PHE A 151 3.46 -14.90 -27.67
N GLY A 152 3.43 -13.88 -28.52
CA GLY A 152 4.61 -13.42 -29.26
C GLY A 152 5.73 -12.95 -28.34
N PHE A 153 5.40 -12.20 -27.29
CA PHE A 153 6.39 -11.77 -26.29
C PHE A 153 7.06 -12.98 -25.60
N GLY A 154 6.28 -13.96 -25.14
CA GLY A 154 6.81 -15.17 -24.52
C GLY A 154 7.62 -16.03 -25.48
N ALA A 155 7.08 -16.30 -26.67
CA ALA A 155 7.64 -17.23 -27.64
C ALA A 155 8.87 -16.71 -28.38
N PHE A 156 9.00 -15.37 -28.54
CA PHE A 156 10.06 -14.76 -29.35
C PHE A 156 11.01 -13.87 -28.54
N HIS A 157 10.47 -12.95 -27.73
CA HIS A 157 11.30 -11.98 -26.99
C HIS A 157 12.00 -12.65 -25.80
N VAL A 158 11.23 -13.31 -24.93
CA VAL A 158 11.73 -13.90 -23.68
C VAL A 158 12.64 -15.12 -23.94
N THR A 159 12.26 -15.97 -24.90
CA THR A 159 13.05 -17.16 -25.27
C THR A 159 14.35 -16.83 -26.00
N GLY A 160 14.54 -15.59 -26.43
CA GLY A 160 15.66 -15.18 -27.26
C GLY A 160 15.62 -15.74 -28.70
N LEU A 161 14.49 -16.32 -29.14
CA LEU A 161 14.36 -16.88 -30.48
C LEU A 161 14.42 -15.78 -31.57
N TYR A 162 13.84 -14.62 -31.29
CA TYR A 162 13.90 -13.45 -32.17
C TYR A 162 14.11 -12.12 -31.42
N GLY A 163 14.14 -12.15 -30.09
CA GLY A 163 14.49 -11.00 -29.25
C GLY A 163 15.74 -11.25 -28.39
N PRO A 164 16.07 -10.31 -27.50
CA PRO A 164 17.29 -10.37 -26.69
C PRO A 164 17.20 -11.30 -25.47
N GLY A 165 16.01 -11.80 -25.11
CA GLY A 165 15.76 -12.46 -23.84
C GLY A 165 15.43 -11.45 -22.73
N ILE A 166 15.66 -11.85 -21.48
CA ILE A 166 15.40 -11.03 -20.29
C ILE A 166 16.58 -11.09 -19.31
N TRP A 167 16.60 -10.18 -18.33
CA TRP A 167 17.60 -10.23 -17.26
C TRP A 167 17.43 -11.46 -16.38
N VAL A 168 18.53 -12.17 -16.15
CA VAL A 168 18.64 -13.28 -15.20
C VAL A 168 19.93 -13.12 -14.42
N SER A 169 19.93 -13.56 -13.17
CA SER A 169 21.12 -13.51 -12.30
C SER A 169 21.28 -14.80 -11.51
N ASP A 170 22.43 -14.93 -10.87
CA ASP A 170 22.67 -15.93 -9.84
C ASP A 170 21.89 -15.58 -8.54
N PRO A 171 21.75 -16.54 -7.60
CA PRO A 171 20.96 -16.34 -6.37
C PRO A 171 21.41 -15.15 -5.51
N TYR A 172 22.67 -14.72 -5.63
CA TYR A 172 23.24 -13.64 -4.83
C TYR A 172 23.43 -12.34 -5.63
N GLY A 173 22.94 -12.26 -6.87
CA GLY A 173 22.92 -11.02 -7.66
C GLY A 173 24.30 -10.48 -8.02
N LEU A 174 25.27 -11.35 -8.32
CA LEU A 174 26.65 -10.97 -8.61
C LEU A 174 26.92 -10.88 -10.11
N THR A 175 26.30 -11.76 -10.89
CA THR A 175 26.60 -12.08 -12.28
C THR A 175 25.42 -11.89 -13.23
N GLY A 176 24.55 -10.94 -12.92
CA GLY A 176 23.37 -10.68 -13.71
C GLY A 176 23.69 -10.23 -15.13
N ARG A 177 22.90 -10.75 -16.08
CA ARG A 177 22.99 -10.39 -17.49
C ARG A 177 21.68 -10.69 -18.20
N VAL A 178 21.52 -10.09 -19.37
CA VAL A 178 20.43 -10.45 -20.29
C VAL A 178 20.76 -11.79 -20.93
N GLN A 179 19.82 -12.72 -20.93
CA GLN A 179 19.97 -13.99 -21.62
C GLN A 179 18.63 -14.55 -22.14
N PRO A 180 18.67 -15.39 -23.19
CA PRO A 180 17.56 -16.24 -23.59
C PRO A 180 17.08 -17.14 -22.44
N VAL A 181 15.76 -17.31 -22.30
CA VAL A 181 15.16 -18.14 -21.23
C VAL A 181 14.34 -19.28 -21.82
N ASN A 182 14.76 -20.51 -21.53
CA ASN A 182 13.99 -21.70 -21.91
C ASN A 182 12.74 -21.85 -21.02
N PRO A 183 11.55 -22.14 -21.61
CA PRO A 183 10.33 -22.30 -20.83
C PRO A 183 10.37 -23.55 -19.95
N ALA A 184 9.91 -23.42 -18.71
CA ALA A 184 9.73 -24.52 -17.77
C ALA A 184 8.24 -24.89 -17.69
N TRP A 185 7.92 -26.16 -17.95
CA TRP A 185 6.54 -26.65 -18.04
C TRP A 185 6.12 -27.52 -16.85
N GLY A 186 7.06 -27.92 -16.01
CA GLY A 186 6.78 -28.65 -14.78
C GLY A 186 6.31 -27.73 -13.65
N VAL A 187 6.30 -28.27 -12.43
CA VAL A 187 5.86 -27.55 -11.22
C VAL A 187 6.77 -26.36 -10.91
N GLU A 188 8.06 -26.48 -11.24
CA GLU A 188 9.06 -25.42 -11.13
C GLU A 188 8.73 -24.18 -11.97
N GLY A 189 7.90 -24.29 -13.00
CA GLY A 189 7.40 -23.13 -13.77
C GLY A 189 6.49 -22.20 -12.96
N PHE A 190 6.02 -22.63 -11.78
CA PHE A 190 5.25 -21.80 -10.85
C PHE A 190 6.10 -21.23 -9.72
N ASP A 191 7.38 -21.59 -9.63
CA ASP A 191 8.30 -20.98 -8.68
C ASP A 191 8.58 -19.51 -9.11
N PRO A 192 8.28 -18.51 -8.28
CA PRO A 192 8.49 -17.10 -8.62
C PRO A 192 9.96 -16.73 -8.86
N PHE A 193 10.92 -17.60 -8.55
CA PHE A 193 12.36 -17.38 -8.76
C PHE A 193 12.94 -18.15 -9.95
N VAL A 194 12.15 -18.99 -10.64
CA VAL A 194 12.59 -19.71 -11.85
C VAL A 194 12.16 -18.92 -13.10
N PRO A 195 13.09 -18.32 -13.87
CA PRO A 195 12.74 -17.49 -15.02
C PRO A 195 11.98 -18.25 -16.12
N GLY A 196 12.22 -19.56 -16.25
CA GLY A 196 11.53 -20.41 -17.22
C GLY A 196 10.00 -20.42 -17.07
N GLY A 197 9.50 -20.16 -15.86
CA GLY A 197 8.07 -19.97 -15.59
C GLY A 197 7.48 -18.74 -16.28
N ILE A 198 8.27 -17.69 -16.50
CA ILE A 198 7.83 -16.47 -17.18
C ILE A 198 7.55 -16.77 -18.66
N ALA A 199 8.44 -17.49 -19.33
CA ALA A 199 8.27 -17.84 -20.74
C ALA A 199 7.06 -18.77 -20.94
N SER A 200 6.94 -19.83 -20.13
CA SER A 200 5.80 -20.76 -20.22
C SER A 200 4.48 -20.07 -19.86
N HIS A 201 4.46 -19.17 -18.87
CA HIS A 201 3.30 -18.35 -18.53
C HIS A 201 2.80 -17.55 -19.74
N HIS A 202 3.67 -16.79 -20.40
CA HIS A 202 3.27 -15.94 -21.54
C HIS A 202 2.80 -16.77 -22.74
N ILE A 203 3.47 -17.88 -23.04
CA ILE A 203 3.07 -18.78 -24.13
C ILE A 203 1.69 -19.38 -23.85
N ALA A 204 1.48 -19.93 -22.65
CA ALA A 204 0.22 -20.56 -22.26
C ALA A 204 -0.94 -19.55 -22.15
N ALA A 205 -0.72 -18.43 -21.44
CA ALA A 205 -1.72 -17.38 -21.27
C ALA A 205 -2.06 -16.70 -22.60
N GLY A 206 -1.06 -16.47 -23.46
CA GLY A 206 -1.27 -15.94 -24.80
C GLY A 206 -2.13 -16.87 -25.66
N THR A 207 -1.81 -18.17 -25.67
CA THR A 207 -2.61 -19.18 -26.38
C THR A 207 -4.06 -19.21 -25.88
N LEU A 208 -4.25 -19.22 -24.55
CA LEU A 208 -5.59 -19.18 -23.97
C LEU A 208 -6.33 -17.87 -24.29
N GLY A 209 -5.64 -16.74 -24.28
CA GLY A 209 -6.19 -15.43 -24.65
C GLY A 209 -6.68 -15.40 -26.11
N ILE A 210 -5.94 -16.02 -27.03
CA ILE A 210 -6.36 -16.17 -28.43
C ILE A 210 -7.67 -16.98 -28.52
N LEU A 211 -7.70 -18.16 -27.89
CA LEU A 211 -8.88 -19.04 -27.91
C LEU A 211 -10.10 -18.38 -27.25
N ALA A 212 -9.90 -17.71 -26.10
CA ALA A 212 -10.95 -16.99 -25.40
C ALA A 212 -11.43 -15.77 -26.20
N GLY A 213 -10.53 -15.04 -26.87
CA GLY A 213 -10.89 -13.96 -27.78
C GLY A 213 -11.77 -14.44 -28.93
N LEU A 214 -11.39 -15.54 -29.58
CA LEU A 214 -12.20 -16.19 -30.63
C LEU A 214 -13.57 -16.67 -30.11
N PHE A 215 -13.62 -17.23 -28.91
CA PHE A 215 -14.87 -17.59 -28.26
C PHE A 215 -15.78 -16.37 -28.08
N HIS A 216 -15.25 -15.27 -27.55
CA HIS A 216 -16.02 -14.03 -27.32
C HIS A 216 -16.43 -13.33 -28.62
N LEU A 217 -15.73 -13.56 -29.73
CA LEU A 217 -16.15 -13.13 -31.06
C LEU A 217 -17.26 -14.01 -31.64
N SER A 218 -17.23 -15.32 -31.35
CA SER A 218 -18.14 -16.31 -31.91
C SER A 218 -19.45 -16.45 -31.12
N VAL A 219 -19.45 -16.12 -29.83
CA VAL A 219 -20.57 -16.40 -28.91
C VAL A 219 -21.13 -15.12 -28.31
N ARG A 220 -22.44 -14.92 -28.45
CA ARG A 220 -23.16 -13.82 -27.78
C ARG A 220 -23.37 -14.11 -26.30
N PRO A 221 -23.32 -13.09 -25.43
CA PRO A 221 -23.55 -13.29 -24.00
C PRO A 221 -24.97 -13.80 -23.73
N PRO A 222 -25.14 -14.75 -22.81
CA PRO A 222 -26.46 -15.18 -22.34
C PRO A 222 -27.29 -14.00 -21.85
N GLN A 223 -28.59 -13.97 -22.19
CA GLN A 223 -29.49 -12.86 -21.83
C GLN A 223 -29.49 -12.57 -20.31
N ARG A 224 -29.42 -13.61 -19.48
CA ARG A 224 -29.34 -13.49 -18.01
C ARG A 224 -28.11 -12.70 -17.57
N LEU A 225 -26.94 -12.98 -18.16
CA LEU A 225 -25.70 -12.27 -17.85
C LEU A 225 -25.71 -10.86 -18.42
N TYR A 226 -26.20 -10.69 -19.65
CA TYR A 226 -26.31 -9.37 -20.27
C TYR A 226 -27.14 -8.40 -19.42
N LYS A 227 -28.30 -8.87 -18.92
CA LYS A 227 -29.16 -8.09 -18.02
C LYS A 227 -28.56 -7.96 -16.62
N GLY A 228 -28.05 -9.05 -16.05
CA GLY A 228 -27.50 -9.08 -14.69
C GLY A 228 -26.31 -8.15 -14.49
N LEU A 229 -25.41 -8.10 -15.48
CA LEU A 229 -24.20 -7.26 -15.47
C LEU A 229 -24.38 -5.93 -16.20
N ARG A 230 -25.58 -5.63 -16.70
CA ARG A 230 -25.86 -4.38 -17.44
C ARG A 230 -24.88 -4.14 -18.60
N MET A 231 -24.59 -5.17 -19.40
CA MET A 231 -23.55 -5.13 -20.45
C MET A 231 -23.78 -4.09 -21.58
N GLY A 232 -24.94 -3.44 -21.63
CA GLY A 232 -25.19 -2.27 -22.49
C GLY A 232 -24.67 -0.94 -21.91
N ASN A 233 -24.12 -0.92 -20.70
CA ASN A 233 -23.55 0.27 -20.06
C ASN A 233 -22.03 0.15 -20.00
N ILE A 234 -21.31 1.07 -20.63
CA ILE A 234 -19.84 1.09 -20.62
C ILE A 234 -19.25 1.21 -19.21
N GLU A 235 -19.98 1.80 -18.27
CA GLU A 235 -19.52 1.93 -16.88
C GLU A 235 -19.37 0.57 -16.17
N THR A 236 -20.07 -0.49 -16.64
CA THR A 236 -19.82 -1.84 -16.14
C THR A 236 -18.43 -2.36 -16.51
N VAL A 237 -17.92 -1.96 -17.68
CA VAL A 237 -16.57 -2.32 -18.14
C VAL A 237 -15.55 -1.50 -17.37
N LEU A 238 -15.80 -0.21 -17.15
CA LEU A 238 -14.94 0.63 -16.30
C LEU A 238 -14.79 0.01 -14.90
N SER A 239 -15.89 -0.38 -14.27
CA SER A 239 -15.87 -0.99 -12.93
C SER A 239 -15.07 -2.30 -12.89
N SER A 240 -15.31 -3.24 -13.83
CA SER A 240 -14.60 -4.52 -13.85
C SER A 240 -13.14 -4.39 -14.27
N SER A 241 -12.81 -3.46 -15.17
CA SER A 241 -11.44 -3.14 -15.55
C SER A 241 -10.65 -2.54 -14.39
N ILE A 242 -11.23 -1.61 -13.62
CA ILE A 242 -10.59 -1.08 -12.40
C ILE A 242 -10.33 -2.23 -11.41
N ALA A 243 -11.25 -3.20 -11.31
CA ALA A 243 -11.05 -4.38 -10.46
C ALA A 243 -9.82 -5.21 -10.86
N ALA A 244 -9.68 -5.48 -12.16
CA ALA A 244 -8.52 -6.19 -12.68
C ALA A 244 -7.22 -5.40 -12.49
N VAL A 245 -7.25 -4.08 -12.67
CA VAL A 245 -6.08 -3.20 -12.51
C VAL A 245 -5.60 -3.15 -11.06
N PHE A 246 -6.49 -2.98 -10.08
CA PHE A 246 -6.04 -2.96 -8.68
C PHE A 246 -5.53 -4.33 -8.22
N PHE A 247 -6.11 -5.42 -8.73
CA PHE A 247 -5.61 -6.76 -8.46
C PHE A 247 -4.16 -6.91 -8.98
N ALA A 248 -3.91 -6.54 -10.23
CA ALA A 248 -2.57 -6.54 -10.79
C ALA A 248 -1.60 -5.63 -10.01
N ALA A 249 -2.06 -4.45 -9.57
CA ALA A 249 -1.26 -3.53 -8.76
C ALA A 249 -0.83 -4.13 -7.41
N PHE A 250 -1.71 -4.86 -6.72
CA PHE A 250 -1.34 -5.59 -5.50
C PHE A 250 -0.33 -6.71 -5.78
N VAL A 251 -0.50 -7.46 -6.87
CA VAL A 251 0.43 -8.54 -7.25
C VAL A 251 1.83 -7.98 -7.50
N VAL A 252 1.97 -6.90 -8.29
CA VAL A 252 3.29 -6.32 -8.58
C VAL A 252 3.91 -5.63 -7.37
N ALA A 253 3.11 -5.03 -6.48
CA ALA A 253 3.63 -4.51 -5.21
C ALA A 253 4.18 -5.65 -4.34
N GLY A 254 3.48 -6.78 -4.27
CA GLY A 254 3.92 -7.97 -3.55
C GLY A 254 5.22 -8.54 -4.13
N THR A 255 5.26 -8.84 -5.42
CA THR A 255 6.45 -9.43 -6.05
C THR A 255 7.66 -8.49 -6.00
N MET A 256 7.45 -7.17 -6.11
CA MET A 256 8.52 -6.19 -5.88
C MET A 256 9.02 -6.21 -4.44
N TRP A 257 8.16 -6.34 -3.44
CA TRP A 257 8.62 -6.33 -2.05
C TRP A 257 9.33 -7.61 -1.61
N TYR A 258 8.78 -8.77 -1.99
CA TYR A 258 9.32 -10.08 -1.63
C TYR A 258 10.48 -10.53 -2.52
N GLY A 259 10.55 -10.01 -3.75
CA GLY A 259 11.49 -10.48 -4.76
C GLY A 259 10.89 -11.60 -5.62
N SER A 260 11.33 -11.64 -6.88
CA SER A 260 10.99 -12.66 -7.88
C SER A 260 12.04 -12.62 -9.00
N ALA A 261 11.98 -13.56 -9.94
CA ALA A 261 12.78 -13.55 -11.16
C ALA A 261 12.58 -12.28 -12.01
N THR A 262 11.45 -11.58 -11.85
CA THR A 262 11.14 -10.32 -12.56
C THR A 262 11.57 -9.06 -11.82
N THR A 263 12.06 -9.18 -10.59
CA THR A 263 12.51 -8.06 -9.75
C THR A 263 13.91 -8.33 -9.17
N PRO A 264 14.91 -8.58 -10.03
CA PRO A 264 16.27 -8.94 -9.62
C PRO A 264 16.93 -7.83 -8.78
N ILE A 265 17.75 -8.23 -7.81
CA ILE A 265 18.35 -7.31 -6.83
C ILE A 265 19.37 -6.35 -7.45
N GLU A 266 19.99 -6.70 -8.57
CA GLU A 266 20.93 -5.82 -9.28
C GLU A 266 20.25 -4.63 -9.95
N LEU A 267 18.95 -4.75 -10.23
CA LEU A 267 18.17 -3.67 -10.86
C LEU A 267 17.39 -2.84 -9.83
N PHE A 268 16.92 -3.46 -8.75
CA PHE A 268 16.01 -2.80 -7.78
C PHE A 268 16.58 -2.69 -6.35
N GLY A 269 17.76 -3.23 -6.10
CA GLY A 269 18.34 -3.39 -4.77
C GLY A 269 17.86 -4.66 -4.05
N PRO A 270 18.53 -5.04 -2.94
CA PRO A 270 18.16 -6.21 -2.14
C PRO A 270 16.80 -6.03 -1.44
N THR A 271 16.29 -7.11 -0.84
CA THR A 271 15.05 -7.08 -0.06
C THR A 271 15.35 -7.00 1.44
N ARG A 272 14.39 -6.49 2.23
CA ARG A 272 14.50 -6.51 3.70
C ARG A 272 14.64 -7.92 4.29
N TYR A 273 14.11 -8.93 3.61
CA TYR A 273 14.11 -10.31 4.10
C TYR A 273 15.51 -10.93 4.05
N GLN A 274 16.32 -10.50 3.07
CA GLN A 274 17.72 -10.92 2.97
C GLN A 274 18.55 -10.39 4.15
N TRP A 275 18.28 -9.16 4.62
CA TRP A 275 18.88 -8.63 5.85
C TRP A 275 18.40 -9.36 7.09
N ASP A 276 17.08 -9.48 7.27
CA ASP A 276 16.48 -10.06 8.48
C ASP A 276 16.89 -11.52 8.73
N GLN A 277 17.19 -12.27 7.67
CA GLN A 277 17.61 -13.66 7.73
C GLN A 277 19.14 -13.84 7.68
N GLY A 278 19.91 -12.76 7.52
CA GLY A 278 21.37 -12.83 7.33
C GLY A 278 21.76 -13.59 6.06
N TYR A 279 21.00 -13.44 4.97
CA TYR A 279 21.16 -14.22 3.74
C TYR A 279 22.56 -14.06 3.12
N PHE A 280 23.01 -12.83 2.92
CA PHE A 280 24.35 -12.55 2.37
C PHE A 280 25.45 -12.86 3.37
N GLN A 281 25.23 -12.52 4.65
CA GLN A 281 26.13 -12.89 5.75
C GLN A 281 26.44 -14.39 5.73
N GLN A 282 25.43 -15.26 5.70
CA GLN A 282 25.61 -16.71 5.69
C GLN A 282 26.45 -17.20 4.49
N GLU A 283 26.22 -16.65 3.29
CA GLU A 283 27.02 -17.00 2.12
C GLU A 283 28.48 -16.55 2.24
N ILE A 284 28.72 -15.35 2.79
CA ILE A 284 30.06 -14.84 3.06
C ILE A 284 30.79 -15.80 4.02
N TYR A 285 30.18 -16.11 5.18
CA TYR A 285 30.78 -17.05 6.14
C TYR A 285 31.00 -18.45 5.55
N ARG A 286 30.09 -18.93 4.69
CA ARG A 286 30.26 -20.21 3.98
C ARG A 286 31.48 -20.18 3.07
N ARG A 287 31.68 -19.11 2.29
CA ARG A 287 32.84 -18.95 1.39
C ARG A 287 34.15 -18.82 2.16
N VAL A 288 34.16 -18.03 3.25
CA VAL A 288 35.32 -17.89 4.13
C VAL A 288 35.66 -19.23 4.78
N GLY A 289 34.66 -19.93 5.34
CA GLY A 289 34.84 -21.25 5.95
C GLY A 289 35.40 -22.29 4.99
N ALA A 290 34.94 -22.30 3.74
CA ALA A 290 35.51 -23.14 2.69
C ALA A 290 36.98 -22.77 2.41
N GLY A 291 37.30 -21.48 2.32
CA GLY A 291 38.68 -21.01 2.15
C GLY A 291 39.61 -21.44 3.29
N LEU A 292 39.14 -21.34 4.53
CA LEU A 292 39.89 -21.80 5.72
C LEU A 292 40.09 -23.32 5.71
N SER A 293 39.10 -24.10 5.28
CA SER A 293 39.22 -25.56 5.15
C SER A 293 40.23 -26.00 4.08
N GLU A 294 40.51 -25.12 3.11
CA GLU A 294 41.57 -25.29 2.11
C GLU A 294 42.94 -24.79 2.60
N ASN A 295 43.13 -24.61 3.92
CA ASN A 295 44.34 -24.11 4.57
C ASN A 295 44.77 -22.70 4.14
N LYS A 296 43.85 -21.85 3.68
CA LYS A 296 44.14 -20.42 3.45
C LYS A 296 44.18 -19.68 4.78
N SER A 297 45.00 -18.63 4.86
CA SER A 297 44.97 -17.71 5.99
C SER A 297 43.65 -16.93 6.05
N LEU A 298 43.31 -16.35 7.20
CA LEU A 298 42.14 -15.47 7.35
C LEU A 298 42.17 -14.30 6.34
N SER A 299 43.33 -13.67 6.20
CA SER A 299 43.54 -12.58 5.25
C SER A 299 43.26 -13.01 3.81
N GLU A 300 43.77 -14.16 3.38
CA GLU A 300 43.51 -14.69 2.03
C GLU A 300 42.06 -15.13 1.82
N ALA A 301 41.41 -15.70 2.85
CA ALA A 301 40.03 -16.14 2.76
C ALA A 301 39.07 -14.94 2.62
N TRP A 302 39.24 -13.90 3.44
CA TRP A 302 38.44 -12.68 3.37
C TRP A 302 38.74 -11.83 2.13
N SER A 303 39.99 -11.81 1.66
CA SER A 303 40.36 -11.10 0.42
C SER A 303 39.72 -11.71 -0.85
N LYS A 304 39.19 -12.94 -0.78
CA LYS A 304 38.48 -13.59 -1.89
C LYS A 304 36.98 -13.28 -1.91
N ILE A 305 36.45 -12.55 -0.93
CA ILE A 305 35.05 -12.13 -0.91
C ILE A 305 34.86 -10.96 -1.88
N PRO A 306 33.93 -11.06 -2.85
CA PRO A 306 33.65 -9.95 -3.74
C PRO A 306 33.05 -8.76 -2.99
N GLU A 307 33.51 -7.54 -3.29
CA GLU A 307 32.98 -6.33 -2.67
C GLU A 307 31.47 -6.17 -2.90
N LYS A 308 30.97 -6.51 -4.10
CA LYS A 308 29.53 -6.54 -4.40
C LYS A 308 28.73 -7.39 -3.41
N LEU A 309 29.27 -8.54 -3.01
CA LEU A 309 28.62 -9.43 -2.06
C LEU A 309 28.63 -8.85 -0.65
N ALA A 310 29.77 -8.28 -0.22
CA ALA A 310 29.87 -7.59 1.05
C ALA A 310 28.93 -6.37 1.10
N PHE A 311 28.75 -5.66 0.00
CA PHE A 311 27.91 -4.47 -0.07
C PHE A 311 26.43 -4.80 0.05
N TYR A 312 25.98 -5.96 -0.43
CA TYR A 312 24.64 -6.44 -0.13
C TYR A 312 24.42 -6.76 1.37
N ASP A 313 25.48 -7.09 2.11
CA ASP A 313 25.43 -7.37 3.55
C ASP A 313 25.59 -6.11 4.44
N TYR A 314 25.11 -4.97 3.93
CA TYR A 314 25.08 -3.69 4.61
C TYR A 314 23.66 -3.14 4.71
N ILE A 315 23.23 -2.75 5.92
CA ILE A 315 21.84 -2.34 6.20
C ILE A 315 21.43 -1.06 5.47
N GLY A 316 22.38 -0.21 5.06
CA GLY A 316 22.06 0.99 4.28
C GLY A 316 21.41 0.65 2.94
N ASN A 317 21.63 -0.56 2.43
CA ASN A 317 21.01 -1.08 1.21
C ASN A 317 19.65 -1.75 1.45
N ASN A 318 19.21 -1.91 2.70
CA ASN A 318 17.90 -2.47 3.03
C ASN A 318 16.78 -1.45 2.73
N PRO A 319 15.82 -1.78 1.84
CA PRO A 319 14.77 -0.84 1.42
C PRO A 319 13.83 -0.42 2.56
N ALA A 320 13.84 -1.12 3.70
CA ALA A 320 13.00 -0.84 4.87
C ALA A 320 13.62 0.17 5.87
N LYS A 321 14.73 0.85 5.52
CA LYS A 321 15.38 1.88 6.36
C LYS A 321 15.08 3.34 5.98
N GLY A 322 14.38 3.55 4.87
CA GLY A 322 14.02 4.89 4.39
C GLY A 322 12.94 5.59 5.22
N GLY A 323 12.56 6.79 4.79
CA GLY A 323 11.45 7.56 5.37
C GLY A 323 10.65 8.28 4.29
N LEU A 324 9.34 8.48 4.52
CA LEU A 324 8.41 8.98 3.49
C LEU A 324 8.83 10.33 2.87
N PHE A 325 9.34 11.26 3.68
CA PHE A 325 9.77 12.58 3.23
C PHE A 325 11.27 12.69 2.98
N ARG A 326 11.98 11.57 3.12
CA ARG A 326 13.42 11.51 2.84
C ARG A 326 13.58 11.25 1.33
N ALA A 327 13.52 12.32 0.55
CA ALA A 327 13.59 12.27 -0.91
C ALA A 327 15.02 12.02 -1.41
N GLY A 328 15.13 11.68 -2.70
CA GLY A 328 16.40 11.51 -3.42
C GLY A 328 16.92 10.06 -3.44
N SER A 329 18.12 9.91 -4.00
CA SER A 329 18.88 8.66 -4.07
C SER A 329 19.32 8.16 -2.69
N MET A 330 19.76 6.91 -2.61
CA MET A 330 20.37 6.36 -1.41
C MET A 330 21.68 7.07 -1.08
N ASP A 331 22.42 7.51 -2.10
CA ASP A 331 23.69 8.22 -1.96
C ASP A 331 23.55 9.61 -1.31
N ASN A 332 22.41 10.28 -1.49
CA ASN A 332 22.08 11.51 -0.75
C ASN A 332 21.95 11.27 0.76
N GLY A 333 21.69 10.02 1.16
CA GLY A 333 21.61 9.60 2.55
C GLY A 333 22.98 9.34 3.15
N ASP A 334 23.52 8.14 2.94
CA ASP A 334 24.77 7.70 3.59
C ASP A 334 26.04 8.10 2.85
N GLY A 335 25.97 8.40 1.55
CA GLY A 335 27.11 8.77 0.70
C GLY A 335 27.32 7.78 -0.45
N ILE A 336 28.18 8.15 -1.40
CA ILE A 336 28.59 7.26 -2.50
C ILE A 336 29.62 6.28 -1.92
N ALA A 337 29.43 4.98 -2.15
CA ALA A 337 30.35 3.97 -1.64
C ALA A 337 31.64 3.94 -2.49
N VAL A 338 32.80 3.96 -1.81
CA VAL A 338 34.13 4.06 -2.45
C VAL A 338 34.86 2.73 -2.44
N GLY A 339 34.88 2.05 -1.30
CA GLY A 339 35.62 0.79 -1.15
C GLY A 339 35.25 0.03 0.12
N TRP A 340 35.46 -1.28 0.11
CA TRP A 340 35.25 -2.11 1.30
C TRP A 340 36.45 -2.03 2.24
N LEU A 341 36.20 -1.68 3.50
CA LEU A 341 37.28 -1.52 4.51
C LEU A 341 37.82 -2.86 5.02
N GLY A 342 37.16 -3.97 4.67
CA GLY A 342 37.47 -5.31 5.17
C GLY A 342 36.56 -5.75 6.32
N HIS A 343 36.62 -7.04 6.64
CA HIS A 343 35.82 -7.62 7.71
C HIS A 343 36.48 -7.39 9.08
N PRO A 344 35.81 -6.73 10.04
CA PRO A 344 36.34 -6.51 11.38
C PRO A 344 36.12 -7.73 12.29
N ILE A 345 37.19 -8.28 12.85
CA ILE A 345 37.14 -9.27 13.92
C ILE A 345 37.47 -8.59 15.24
N PHE A 346 36.54 -8.63 16.19
CA PHE A 346 36.73 -8.08 17.53
C PHE A 346 37.24 -9.18 18.47
N ARG A 347 38.20 -8.85 19.34
CA ARG A 347 38.72 -9.78 20.35
C ARG A 347 38.79 -9.11 21.71
N ASP A 348 38.53 -9.84 22.78
CA ASP A 348 38.83 -9.36 24.13
C ASP A 348 40.31 -9.57 24.51
N LYS A 349 40.69 -9.13 25.71
CA LYS A 349 42.04 -9.33 26.25
C LYS A 349 42.44 -10.81 26.42
N GLU A 350 41.48 -11.72 26.44
CA GLU A 350 41.73 -13.17 26.48
C GLU A 350 41.87 -13.78 25.07
N GLY A 351 41.74 -12.96 24.02
CA GLY A 351 41.85 -13.37 22.62
C GLY A 351 40.59 -14.01 22.04
N ARG A 352 39.49 -14.03 22.80
CA ARG A 352 38.20 -14.62 22.38
C ARG A 352 37.54 -13.71 21.36
N GLU A 353 37.04 -14.32 20.28
CA GLU A 353 36.32 -13.58 19.24
C GLU A 353 34.95 -13.09 19.75
N LEU A 354 34.63 -11.85 19.42
CA LEU A 354 33.40 -11.18 19.79
C LEU A 354 32.64 -10.72 18.55
N PHE A 355 31.31 -10.82 18.61
CA PHE A 355 30.39 -10.46 17.54
C PHE A 355 29.54 -9.27 17.94
N VAL A 356 29.50 -8.26 17.08
CA VAL A 356 28.60 -7.11 17.27
C VAL A 356 27.17 -7.52 16.93
N ARG A 357 26.23 -7.28 17.85
CA ARG A 357 24.80 -7.50 17.57
C ARG A 357 24.33 -6.52 16.49
N ARG A 358 23.92 -7.06 15.33
CA ARG A 358 23.41 -6.24 14.21
C ARG A 358 22.09 -5.54 14.52
N MET A 359 21.89 -4.37 13.91
CA MET A 359 20.66 -3.58 14.01
C MET A 359 19.48 -4.27 13.32
N PRO A 360 18.38 -4.56 14.03
CA PRO A 360 17.16 -5.05 13.39
C PRO A 360 16.46 -3.95 12.58
N THR A 361 15.70 -4.32 11.56
CA THR A 361 15.03 -3.39 10.63
C THR A 361 14.21 -2.30 11.32
N PHE A 362 13.47 -2.63 12.39
CA PHE A 362 12.57 -1.70 13.09
C PHE A 362 13.24 -0.53 13.81
N PHE A 363 14.52 -0.65 14.18
CA PHE A 363 15.17 0.33 15.04
C PHE A 363 15.82 1.45 14.24
N GLU A 364 15.51 2.72 14.54
CA GLU A 364 16.27 3.87 14.02
C GLU A 364 17.62 4.02 14.71
N THR A 365 17.68 3.74 16.02
CA THR A 365 18.89 3.72 16.83
C THR A 365 18.99 2.40 17.58
N PHE A 366 20.18 1.83 17.70
CA PHE A 366 20.40 0.54 18.36
C PHE A 366 21.66 0.61 19.24
N PRO A 367 21.70 -0.03 20.43
CA PRO A 367 22.89 -0.03 21.29
C PRO A 367 24.00 -0.94 20.74
N VAL A 368 25.26 -0.59 21.03
CA VAL A 368 26.41 -1.44 20.68
C VAL A 368 26.63 -2.45 21.78
N VAL A 369 26.43 -3.73 21.45
CA VAL A 369 26.63 -4.87 22.34
C VAL A 369 27.44 -5.91 21.58
N LEU A 370 28.48 -6.42 22.22
CA LEU A 370 29.35 -7.47 21.72
C LEU A 370 29.12 -8.75 22.53
N VAL A 371 28.90 -9.84 21.83
CA VAL A 371 28.65 -11.17 22.40
C VAL A 371 29.74 -12.15 21.97
N ASP A 372 30.01 -13.19 22.76
CA ASP A 372 30.84 -14.30 22.31
C ASP A 372 30.05 -15.28 21.41
N GLY A 373 30.70 -16.38 21.01
CA GLY A 373 30.08 -17.42 20.18
C GLY A 373 28.86 -18.12 20.81
N ASP A 374 28.71 -18.04 22.14
CA ASP A 374 27.57 -18.60 22.86
C ASP A 374 26.44 -17.58 23.08
N GLY A 375 26.62 -16.34 22.58
CA GLY A 375 25.66 -15.26 22.75
C GLY A 375 25.72 -14.56 24.11
N ILE A 376 26.76 -14.82 24.92
CA ILE A 376 26.95 -14.18 26.22
C ILE A 376 27.55 -12.79 26.00
N VAL A 377 26.97 -11.77 26.64
CA VAL A 377 27.47 -10.39 26.57
C VAL A 377 28.86 -10.28 27.20
N ARG A 378 29.83 -9.78 26.42
CA ARG A 378 31.22 -9.59 26.85
C ARG A 378 31.68 -8.15 26.84
N ALA A 379 31.18 -7.32 25.94
CA ALA A 379 31.49 -5.89 25.92
C ALA A 379 30.31 -5.06 25.43
N ASP A 380 30.24 -3.79 25.85
CA ASP A 380 29.24 -2.82 25.41
C ASP A 380 29.80 -1.38 25.37
N VAL A 381 28.99 -0.48 24.79
CA VAL A 381 29.19 0.97 24.95
C VAL A 381 28.17 1.47 25.97
N PRO A 382 28.53 1.59 27.25
CA PRO A 382 27.56 1.85 28.31
C PRO A 382 27.01 3.28 28.22
N PHE A 383 25.70 3.42 28.39
CA PHE A 383 25.05 4.72 28.46
C PHE A 383 25.42 5.46 29.77
N ARG A 384 25.26 4.78 30.91
CA ARG A 384 25.72 5.29 32.22
C ARG A 384 27.07 4.66 32.57
N ARG A 385 28.08 5.50 32.78
CA ARG A 385 29.45 5.04 33.07
C ARG A 385 29.71 4.67 34.53
N ALA A 386 28.88 5.14 35.47
CA ALA A 386 29.10 4.99 36.91
C ALA A 386 29.22 3.54 37.40
N GLU A 387 28.49 2.62 36.76
CA GLU A 387 28.45 1.20 37.11
C GLU A 387 28.82 0.31 35.90
N SER A 388 29.60 0.86 34.97
CA SER A 388 30.05 0.11 33.80
C SER A 388 30.89 -1.09 34.22
N LYS A 389 30.54 -2.26 33.68
CA LYS A 389 31.28 -3.53 33.87
C LYS A 389 31.84 -4.10 32.57
N TYR A 390 31.27 -3.70 31.43
CA TYR A 390 31.53 -4.28 30.12
C TYR A 390 32.08 -3.25 29.12
N SER A 391 32.57 -2.10 29.59
CA SER A 391 33.15 -1.11 28.68
C SER A 391 34.34 -1.67 27.91
N VAL A 392 34.49 -1.20 26.66
CA VAL A 392 35.64 -1.52 25.78
C VAL A 392 36.98 -1.33 26.50
N GLU A 393 37.10 -0.28 27.33
CA GLU A 393 38.29 0.02 28.12
C GLU A 393 38.57 -1.02 29.22
N GLN A 394 37.54 -1.49 29.93
CA GLN A 394 37.68 -2.46 31.02
C GLN A 394 37.95 -3.88 30.50
N VAL A 395 37.31 -4.24 29.38
CA VAL A 395 37.42 -5.56 28.76
C VAL A 395 38.70 -5.66 27.92
N GLY A 396 39.22 -4.53 27.43
CA GLY A 396 40.41 -4.49 26.58
C GLY A 396 40.13 -5.03 25.18
N VAL A 397 39.02 -4.59 24.56
CA VAL A 397 38.63 -5.08 23.23
C VAL A 397 39.52 -4.46 22.15
N THR A 398 40.03 -5.29 21.25
CA THR A 398 40.73 -4.89 20.03
C THR A 398 39.91 -5.22 18.79
N VAL A 399 40.24 -4.59 17.66
CA VAL A 399 39.66 -4.93 16.35
C VAL A 399 40.78 -5.14 15.35
N GLU A 400 40.68 -6.19 14.54
CA GLU A 400 41.61 -6.50 13.46
C GLU A 400 40.81 -6.72 12.16
N PHE A 401 41.29 -6.16 11.06
CA PHE A 401 40.62 -6.23 9.77
C PHE A 401 41.24 -7.28 8.85
N TYR A 402 40.39 -8.00 8.11
CA TYR A 402 40.80 -8.98 7.11
C TYR A 402 40.10 -8.72 5.77
N GLY A 403 40.88 -8.75 4.69
CA GLY A 403 40.40 -8.31 3.37
C GLY A 403 40.19 -6.79 3.29
N GLY A 404 39.77 -6.32 2.11
CA GLY A 404 39.51 -4.89 1.87
C GLY A 404 40.74 -3.99 2.06
N GLU A 405 40.48 -2.70 2.25
CA GLU A 405 41.52 -1.67 2.35
C GLU A 405 42.36 -1.77 3.64
N LEU A 406 41.75 -2.13 4.78
CA LEU A 406 42.43 -2.19 6.07
C LEU A 406 43.00 -3.59 6.40
N ASN A 407 43.23 -4.42 5.40
CA ASN A 407 43.68 -5.81 5.59
C ASN A 407 44.96 -5.88 6.45
N GLY A 408 44.91 -6.65 7.54
CA GLY A 408 46.02 -6.85 8.47
C GLY A 408 46.27 -5.69 9.44
N VAL A 409 45.39 -4.68 9.47
CA VAL A 409 45.49 -3.56 10.41
C VAL A 409 44.74 -3.89 11.70
N SER A 410 45.40 -3.68 12.84
CA SER A 410 44.81 -3.86 14.18
C SER A 410 44.78 -2.55 14.95
N TYR A 411 43.68 -2.31 15.67
CA TYR A 411 43.49 -1.16 16.54
C TYR A 411 43.17 -1.60 17.96
N SER A 412 43.85 -0.99 18.93
CA SER A 412 43.63 -1.16 20.37
C SER A 412 43.11 0.10 21.07
N ASP A 413 43.16 1.26 20.41
CA ASP A 413 42.63 2.50 20.96
C ASP A 413 41.10 2.38 21.15
N PRO A 414 40.58 2.52 22.38
CA PRO A 414 39.15 2.33 22.66
C PRO A 414 38.25 3.25 21.85
N ALA A 415 38.68 4.47 21.51
CA ALA A 415 37.85 5.39 20.73
C ALA A 415 37.66 4.88 19.29
N ILE A 416 38.73 4.39 18.65
CA ILE A 416 38.69 3.77 17.32
C ILE A 416 37.91 2.44 17.34
N VAL A 417 38.15 1.57 18.32
CA VAL A 417 37.43 0.29 18.46
C VAL A 417 35.92 0.53 18.58
N LYS A 418 35.50 1.48 19.42
CA LYS A 418 34.08 1.87 19.54
C LYS A 418 33.52 2.47 18.25
N LYS A 419 34.32 3.20 17.47
CA LYS A 419 33.91 3.74 16.16
C LYS A 419 33.59 2.61 15.19
N TYR A 420 34.46 1.62 15.05
CA TYR A 420 34.21 0.49 14.15
C TYR A 420 33.13 -0.45 14.67
N ALA A 421 33.01 -0.66 15.98
CA ALA A 421 31.90 -1.43 16.56
C ALA A 421 30.52 -0.81 16.25
N ARG A 422 30.40 0.53 16.28
CA ARG A 422 29.17 1.22 15.84
C ARG A 422 28.87 1.02 14.35
N ARG A 423 29.90 0.90 13.51
CA ARG A 423 29.72 0.68 12.06
C ARG A 423 29.39 -0.78 11.74
N ALA A 424 30.06 -1.72 12.41
CA ALA A 424 29.80 -3.16 12.29
C ALA A 424 28.38 -3.55 12.72
N GLN A 425 27.75 -2.74 13.58
CA GLN A 425 26.34 -2.87 13.92
C GLN A 425 25.41 -2.79 12.68
N LEU A 426 25.85 -2.07 11.65
CA LEU A 426 25.14 -1.87 10.39
C LEU A 426 25.45 -2.95 9.34
N GLY A 427 26.31 -3.93 9.66
CA GLY A 427 26.78 -4.95 8.73
C GLY A 427 28.23 -4.73 8.32
N GLU A 428 28.54 -5.05 7.07
CA GLU A 428 29.87 -4.79 6.48
C GLU A 428 30.16 -3.28 6.39
N ILE A 429 31.46 -2.92 6.39
CA ILE A 429 31.92 -1.54 6.54
C ILE A 429 32.52 -1.02 5.24
N PHE A 430 32.01 0.12 4.76
CA PHE A 430 32.43 0.75 3.49
C PHE A 430 32.93 2.17 3.69
N GLU A 431 33.94 2.61 2.97
CA GLU A 431 34.21 4.05 2.85
C GLU A 431 33.09 4.73 2.06
N LEU A 432 32.66 5.91 2.51
CA LEU A 432 31.55 6.66 1.92
C LEU A 432 31.98 8.09 1.64
N ASP A 433 31.92 8.52 0.37
CA ASP A 433 32.04 9.91 -0.02
C ASP A 433 30.72 10.64 0.21
N ARG A 434 30.72 11.53 1.19
CA ARG A 434 29.59 12.39 1.54
C ARG A 434 29.75 13.83 1.02
N ALA A 435 30.93 14.19 0.52
CA ALA A 435 31.23 15.56 0.12
C ALA A 435 30.58 15.87 -1.24
N THR A 436 30.64 14.94 -2.19
CA THR A 436 30.12 15.11 -3.56
C THR A 436 28.64 15.51 -3.58
N LEU A 437 27.79 14.78 -2.84
CA LEU A 437 26.34 15.03 -2.80
C LEU A 437 25.87 15.80 -1.56
N LYS A 438 26.80 16.21 -0.68
CA LYS A 438 26.48 16.79 0.65
C LYS A 438 25.54 15.90 1.47
N SER A 439 25.82 14.59 1.48
CA SER A 439 24.93 13.57 2.02
C SER A 439 24.67 13.77 3.52
N ASP A 440 23.40 13.68 3.93
CA ASP A 440 22.95 14.10 5.26
C ASP A 440 23.24 13.08 6.39
N GLY A 441 23.63 11.86 6.02
CA GLY A 441 23.91 10.76 6.95
C GLY A 441 22.67 10.02 7.42
N VAL A 442 21.54 10.14 6.71
CA VAL A 442 20.27 9.52 7.07
C VAL A 442 19.79 8.60 5.94
N PHE A 443 19.49 7.35 6.26
CA PHE A 443 19.08 6.35 5.26
C PHE A 443 17.83 6.75 4.46
N ARG A 444 17.87 6.39 3.17
CA ARG A 444 16.77 6.46 2.20
C ARG A 444 16.31 5.05 1.81
N SER A 445 15.23 4.96 1.04
CA SER A 445 14.76 3.70 0.46
C SER A 445 15.22 3.57 -1.00
N SER A 446 15.24 2.35 -1.52
CA SER A 446 15.58 2.07 -2.91
C SER A 446 14.35 2.17 -3.83
N PRO A 447 14.52 2.09 -5.16
CA PRO A 447 13.42 1.99 -6.12
C PRO A 447 12.43 0.87 -5.80
N ARG A 448 12.88 -0.24 -5.20
CA ARG A 448 12.02 -1.33 -4.72
C ARG A 448 11.00 -0.84 -3.70
N GLY A 449 11.43 -0.02 -2.73
CA GLY A 449 10.56 0.55 -1.71
C GLY A 449 9.57 1.55 -2.28
N TRP A 450 10.05 2.48 -3.13
CA TRP A 450 9.21 3.48 -3.79
C TRP A 450 8.15 2.86 -4.70
N PHE A 451 8.54 1.88 -5.53
CA PHE A 451 7.62 1.14 -6.40
C PHE A 451 6.53 0.46 -5.57
N THR A 452 6.92 -0.26 -4.51
CA THR A 452 5.99 -1.00 -3.65
C THR A 452 4.98 -0.05 -3.00
N PHE A 453 5.44 1.06 -2.42
CA PHE A 453 4.59 2.04 -1.77
C PHE A 453 3.59 2.68 -2.74
N GLY A 454 4.05 3.13 -3.92
CA GLY A 454 3.20 3.74 -4.92
C GLY A 454 2.10 2.80 -5.41
N HIS A 455 2.46 1.58 -5.82
CA HIS A 455 1.52 0.62 -6.39
C HIS A 455 0.53 0.10 -5.35
N ALA A 456 0.95 -0.15 -4.10
CA ALA A 456 0.04 -0.54 -3.03
C ALA A 456 -0.98 0.57 -2.71
N SER A 457 -0.54 1.84 -2.72
CA SER A 457 -1.41 2.99 -2.49
C SER A 457 -2.42 3.18 -3.63
N PHE A 458 -1.97 3.11 -4.88
CA PHE A 458 -2.86 3.19 -6.03
C PHE A 458 -3.85 2.04 -6.11
N ALA A 459 -3.43 0.81 -5.74
CA ALA A 459 -4.33 -0.33 -5.67
C ALA A 459 -5.49 -0.08 -4.69
N LEU A 460 -5.21 0.49 -3.51
CA LEU A 460 -6.23 0.81 -2.52
C LEU A 460 -7.19 1.92 -3.00
N LEU A 461 -6.68 2.93 -3.71
CA LEU A 461 -7.52 3.98 -4.32
C LEU A 461 -8.41 3.43 -5.44
N PHE A 462 -7.86 2.56 -6.30
CA PHE A 462 -8.62 1.92 -7.36
C PHE A 462 -9.66 0.92 -6.83
N PHE A 463 -9.42 0.28 -5.69
CA PHE A 463 -10.47 -0.47 -5.00
C PHE A 463 -11.70 0.40 -4.70
N PHE A 464 -11.50 1.62 -4.19
CA PHE A 464 -12.61 2.55 -4.00
C PHE A 464 -13.28 2.94 -5.33
N GLY A 465 -12.49 3.20 -6.38
CA GLY A 465 -12.99 3.48 -7.72
C GLY A 465 -13.88 2.36 -8.29
N HIS A 466 -13.49 1.10 -8.08
CA HIS A 466 -14.28 -0.07 -8.47
C HIS A 466 -15.64 -0.10 -7.75
N ILE A 467 -15.65 0.07 -6.43
CA ILE A 467 -16.89 0.08 -5.63
C ILE A 467 -17.81 1.22 -6.07
N TRP A 468 -17.25 2.41 -6.30
CA TRP A 468 -17.98 3.58 -6.79
C TRP A 468 -18.64 3.32 -8.15
N HIS A 469 -17.87 2.93 -9.16
CA HIS A 469 -18.40 2.72 -10.52
C HIS A 469 -19.28 1.46 -10.62
N GLY A 470 -19.02 0.44 -9.80
CA GLY A 470 -19.89 -0.73 -9.67
C GLY A 470 -21.27 -0.35 -9.12
N ALA A 471 -21.31 0.41 -8.04
CA ALA A 471 -22.56 0.92 -7.48
C ALA A 471 -23.30 1.81 -8.49
N ARG A 472 -22.60 2.74 -9.15
CA ARG A 472 -23.18 3.64 -10.14
C ARG A 472 -23.73 2.90 -11.37
N THR A 473 -23.10 1.80 -11.77
CA THR A 473 -23.60 0.92 -12.84
C THR A 473 -24.91 0.23 -12.45
N LEU A 474 -24.97 -0.34 -11.24
CA LEU A 474 -26.12 -1.13 -10.79
C LEU A 474 -27.33 -0.28 -10.39
N PHE A 475 -27.07 0.88 -9.78
CA PHE A 475 -28.08 1.83 -9.27
C PHE A 475 -28.23 3.06 -10.17
N ARG A 476 -28.05 2.90 -11.48
CA ARG A 476 -28.14 4.00 -12.45
C ARG A 476 -29.54 4.63 -12.48
N ASP A 477 -30.57 3.81 -12.31
CA ASP A 477 -31.98 4.18 -12.29
C ASP A 477 -32.35 5.11 -11.13
N VAL A 478 -31.71 4.93 -9.97
CA VAL A 478 -31.96 5.74 -8.76
C VAL A 478 -30.86 6.76 -8.46
N PHE A 479 -29.94 7.00 -9.40
CA PHE A 479 -28.79 7.90 -9.17
C PHE A 479 -29.20 9.37 -8.91
N ALA A 480 -30.36 9.78 -9.43
CA ALA A 480 -30.92 11.12 -9.23
C ALA A 480 -31.86 11.22 -8.01
N GLY A 481 -32.15 10.09 -7.34
CA GLY A 481 -33.15 9.99 -6.28
C GLY A 481 -33.96 8.70 -6.41
N ILE A 482 -34.62 8.32 -5.32
CA ILE A 482 -35.59 7.22 -5.33
C ILE A 482 -36.92 7.68 -5.95
N ASP A 483 -37.75 6.73 -6.36
CA ASP A 483 -39.12 7.00 -6.80
C ASP A 483 -39.90 7.74 -5.69
N PRO A 484 -40.53 8.90 -5.97
CA PRO A 484 -41.37 9.60 -5.02
C PRO A 484 -42.51 8.75 -4.45
N ASP A 485 -43.00 7.74 -5.19
CA ASP A 485 -44.18 6.94 -4.83
C ASP A 485 -43.86 5.56 -4.19
N LEU A 486 -42.71 5.43 -3.52
CA LEU A 486 -42.16 4.14 -3.04
C LEU A 486 -42.86 3.52 -1.80
N ASP A 487 -43.77 4.25 -1.15
CA ASP A 487 -44.19 4.02 0.24
C ASP A 487 -44.73 2.61 0.55
N ALA A 488 -45.53 2.02 -0.34
CA ALA A 488 -46.14 0.71 -0.06
C ALA A 488 -45.13 -0.45 -0.08
N GLN A 489 -44.00 -0.33 -0.80
CA GLN A 489 -43.03 -1.41 -1.00
C GLN A 489 -42.06 -1.61 0.17
N VAL A 490 -41.92 -0.59 1.01
CA VAL A 490 -41.03 -0.60 2.19
C VAL A 490 -41.74 -1.05 3.47
N GLU A 491 -43.06 -1.23 3.43
CA GLU A 491 -43.85 -1.69 4.57
C GLU A 491 -43.56 -3.16 4.94
N PHE A 492 -43.42 -3.42 6.23
CA PHE A 492 -43.13 -4.75 6.74
C PHE A 492 -44.27 -5.73 6.49
N GLY A 493 -44.03 -6.71 5.62
CA GLY A 493 -44.94 -7.84 5.40
C GLY A 493 -46.08 -7.54 4.43
N ALA A 494 -46.04 -6.43 3.68
CA ALA A 494 -46.96 -6.16 2.58
C ALA A 494 -46.82 -7.18 1.43
N PHE A 495 -45.60 -7.65 1.19
CA PHE A 495 -45.24 -8.60 0.13
C PHE A 495 -44.58 -9.86 0.70
N GLN A 496 -44.74 -11.00 0.02
CA GLN A 496 -44.06 -12.25 0.36
C GLN A 496 -42.56 -12.17 0.01
N LYS A 497 -42.21 -11.43 -1.05
CA LYS A 497 -40.84 -11.17 -1.47
C LYS A 497 -40.59 -9.66 -1.53
N LEU A 498 -39.45 -9.20 -1.03
CA LEU A 498 -39.09 -7.78 -0.99
C LEU A 498 -38.84 -7.25 -2.42
N GLY A 499 -39.34 -6.04 -2.70
CA GLY A 499 -39.18 -5.38 -4.01
C GLY A 499 -39.95 -6.03 -5.15
N ASP A 500 -40.91 -6.91 -4.85
CA ASP A 500 -41.69 -7.63 -5.85
C ASP A 500 -43.20 -7.45 -5.63
N PRO A 501 -43.83 -6.49 -6.34
CA PRO A 501 -45.23 -6.16 -6.15
C PRO A 501 -46.17 -7.31 -6.54
N THR A 502 -45.70 -8.26 -7.36
CA THR A 502 -46.49 -9.43 -7.78
C THR A 502 -46.73 -10.42 -6.66
N THR A 503 -45.99 -10.29 -5.56
CA THR A 503 -46.05 -11.19 -4.41
C THR A 503 -46.83 -10.61 -3.24
N ARG A 504 -47.79 -9.71 -3.50
CA ARG A 504 -48.61 -9.08 -2.44
C ARG A 504 -49.33 -10.15 -1.64
N ARG A 505 -49.25 -10.08 -0.30
CA ARG A 505 -49.97 -11.03 0.56
C ARG A 505 -51.47 -10.81 0.42
N GLN A 506 -52.20 -11.83 -0.03
CA GLN A 506 -53.66 -11.85 0.02
C GLN A 506 -54.11 -12.25 1.44
N TYR A 507 -55.12 -11.57 1.98
CA TYR A 507 -55.79 -11.99 3.22
C TYR A 507 -56.97 -12.90 2.84
N GLU A 508 -56.94 -14.17 3.24
CA GLU A 508 -58.05 -15.12 3.03
C GLU A 508 -59.30 -14.75 3.86
N SER A 509 -60.49 -15.01 3.30
CA SER A 509 -61.78 -14.96 4.02
C SER A 509 -62.61 -16.21 3.71
N GLU A 510 -63.00 -17.02 4.71
CA GLU A 510 -64.03 -18.07 4.55
C GLU A 510 -65.45 -17.47 4.59
N VAL A 511 -66.36 -18.13 3.89
CA VAL A 511 -67.81 -17.92 3.95
C VAL A 511 -68.41 -19.09 4.71
N LEU A 512 -69.03 -18.84 5.87
CA LEU A 512 -69.91 -19.80 6.53
C LEU A 512 -71.37 -19.36 6.35
N ILE A 513 -72.21 -20.32 5.99
CA ILE A 513 -73.66 -20.15 5.81
C ILE A 513 -74.32 -20.36 7.17
N ASP A 514 -75.09 -19.39 7.65
CA ASP A 514 -75.87 -19.57 8.88
C ASP A 514 -77.19 -20.33 8.63
N SER A 515 -77.84 -20.80 9.70
CA SER A 515 -79.08 -21.60 9.66
C SER A 515 -80.30 -20.85 9.11
N SER A 516 -80.16 -19.59 8.68
CA SER A 516 -81.16 -18.81 7.94
C SER A 516 -80.85 -18.65 6.44
N GLY A 517 -79.85 -19.37 5.92
CA GLY A 517 -79.50 -19.39 4.49
C GLY A 517 -78.82 -18.11 3.99
N ARG A 518 -78.31 -17.26 4.89
CA ARG A 518 -77.61 -16.02 4.51
C ARG A 518 -76.10 -16.14 4.67
N ASN A 519 -75.37 -15.71 3.63
CA ASN A 519 -73.91 -15.64 3.63
C ASN A 519 -73.44 -14.58 4.64
N LYS A 520 -72.85 -15.02 5.75
CA LYS A 520 -72.20 -14.11 6.72
C LYS A 520 -70.69 -14.21 6.54
N ARG A 521 -70.08 -13.22 5.88
CA ARG A 521 -68.61 -13.06 5.86
C ARG A 521 -68.15 -12.63 7.24
N ILE A 522 -67.67 -13.58 8.03
CA ILE A 522 -66.97 -13.28 9.28
C ILE A 522 -65.49 -13.53 9.01
N PRO A 523 -64.58 -12.55 9.18
CA PRO A 523 -63.16 -12.76 8.96
C PRO A 523 -62.65 -13.85 9.91
N ILE A 524 -62.14 -14.96 9.35
CA ILE A 524 -61.46 -15.99 10.13
C ILE A 524 -60.33 -15.31 10.89
N ASN A 525 -60.53 -15.23 12.19
CA ASN A 525 -59.53 -14.96 13.20
C ASN A 525 -58.56 -13.79 12.90
N LYS A 526 -59.12 -12.56 12.81
CA LYS A 526 -58.31 -11.32 12.90
C LYS A 526 -57.34 -11.33 14.09
N LYS A 527 -57.61 -12.06 15.18
CA LYS A 527 -56.72 -12.16 16.34
C LYS A 527 -55.51 -13.06 16.07
N GLU A 528 -55.68 -14.21 15.43
CA GLU A 528 -54.60 -15.16 15.19
C GLU A 528 -53.74 -14.80 13.97
N THR A 529 -54.35 -14.25 12.91
CA THR A 529 -53.58 -13.70 11.77
C THR A 529 -52.86 -12.41 12.17
N ARG A 530 -53.48 -11.49 12.94
CA ARG A 530 -52.73 -10.36 13.54
C ARG A 530 -51.66 -10.84 14.51
N ARG A 531 -51.88 -11.89 15.30
CA ARG A 531 -50.84 -12.45 16.18
C ARG A 531 -49.71 -13.09 15.37
N LYS A 532 -49.98 -13.88 14.33
CA LYS A 532 -48.98 -14.53 13.47
C LYS A 532 -48.21 -13.51 12.61
N VAL A 533 -48.90 -12.51 12.04
CA VAL A 533 -48.28 -11.40 11.31
C VAL A 533 -47.51 -10.48 12.27
N ALA A 534 -48.07 -10.05 13.40
CA ALA A 534 -47.33 -9.26 14.40
C ALA A 534 -46.16 -10.05 15.00
N PHE A 535 -46.27 -11.38 15.13
CA PHE A 535 -45.18 -12.25 15.59
C PHE A 535 -44.09 -12.39 14.53
N GLN A 536 -44.44 -12.60 13.25
CA GLN A 536 -43.48 -12.62 12.15
C GLN A 536 -42.83 -11.26 11.90
N THR A 537 -43.60 -10.17 11.94
CA THR A 537 -43.11 -8.79 11.81
C THR A 537 -42.23 -8.42 13.00
N ASN A 538 -42.62 -8.76 14.24
CA ASN A 538 -41.72 -8.61 15.39
C ASN A 538 -40.47 -9.47 15.27
N LYS A 539 -40.57 -10.70 14.77
CA LYS A 539 -39.41 -11.58 14.57
C LYS A 539 -38.46 -10.99 13.52
N LYS A 540 -38.97 -10.52 12.38
CA LYS A 540 -38.18 -9.90 11.30
C LYS A 540 -37.60 -8.55 11.70
N ASN A 541 -38.36 -7.69 12.38
CA ASN A 541 -37.88 -6.40 12.89
C ASN A 541 -36.81 -6.61 13.95
N LYS A 542 -36.97 -7.62 14.83
CA LYS A 542 -35.91 -8.03 15.75
C LYS A 542 -34.67 -8.52 14.99
N THR A 543 -34.82 -9.28 13.90
CA THR A 543 -33.69 -9.73 13.08
C THR A 543 -32.97 -8.58 12.37
N ILE A 544 -33.70 -7.62 11.79
CA ILE A 544 -33.09 -6.47 11.11
C ILE A 544 -32.37 -5.56 12.12
N LYS A 545 -33.01 -5.24 13.25
CA LYS A 545 -32.37 -4.48 14.33
C LYS A 545 -31.10 -5.17 14.83
N LYS A 546 -31.11 -6.51 14.97
CA LYS A 546 -29.92 -7.31 15.30
C LYS A 546 -28.83 -7.22 14.24
N ILE A 547 -29.17 -7.30 12.96
CA ILE A 547 -28.22 -7.22 11.85
C ILE A 547 -27.58 -5.83 11.80
N VAL A 548 -28.38 -4.76 11.81
CA VAL A 548 -27.89 -3.38 11.79
C VAL A 548 -27.01 -3.12 13.00
N HIS A 549 -27.47 -3.48 14.21
CA HIS A 549 -26.67 -3.31 15.42
C HIS A 549 -25.35 -4.08 15.36
N ARG A 550 -25.34 -5.31 14.83
CA ARG A 550 -24.10 -6.10 14.65
C ARG A 550 -23.13 -5.42 13.68
N TRP A 551 -23.60 -4.99 12.52
CA TRP A 551 -22.74 -4.30 11.53
C TRP A 551 -22.25 -2.94 12.03
N SER A 552 -23.12 -2.15 12.66
CA SER A 552 -22.76 -0.87 13.26
C SER A 552 -21.74 -1.04 14.40
N ALA A 553 -21.87 -2.07 15.24
CA ALA A 553 -20.89 -2.38 16.28
C ALA A 553 -19.52 -2.74 15.68
N SER A 554 -19.47 -3.56 14.63
CA SER A 554 -18.21 -3.88 13.94
C SER A 554 -17.58 -2.64 13.30
N MET A 555 -18.39 -1.76 12.68
CA MET A 555 -17.91 -0.50 12.10
C MET A 555 -17.41 0.49 13.16
N MET A 556 -18.05 0.55 14.33
CA MET A 556 -17.60 1.40 15.44
C MET A 556 -16.19 1.03 15.89
N VAL A 557 -15.90 -0.27 16.05
CA VAL A 557 -14.56 -0.74 16.44
C VAL A 557 -13.53 -0.46 15.33
N LEU A 558 -13.87 -0.71 14.06
CA LEU A 558 -12.98 -0.44 12.94
C LEU A 558 -12.62 1.05 12.85
N MET A 559 -13.62 1.94 12.91
CA MET A 559 -13.42 3.38 12.84
C MET A 559 -12.64 3.92 14.04
N MET A 560 -12.84 3.34 15.24
CA MET A 560 -12.04 3.66 16.41
C MET A 560 -10.55 3.34 16.17
N ILE A 561 -10.22 2.15 15.63
CA ILE A 561 -8.82 1.77 15.33
C ILE A 561 -8.20 2.75 14.33
N LEU A 562 -8.91 3.04 13.23
CA LEU A 562 -8.43 3.99 12.20
C LEU A 562 -8.24 5.40 12.78
N HIS A 563 -9.14 5.84 13.66
CA HIS A 563 -9.03 7.12 14.32
C HIS A 563 -7.81 7.22 15.23
N VAL A 564 -7.57 6.22 16.09
CA VAL A 564 -6.39 6.16 16.96
C VAL A 564 -5.11 6.11 16.12
N PHE A 565 -5.10 5.31 15.05
CA PHE A 565 -3.96 5.22 14.12
C PHE A 565 -3.66 6.56 13.47
N ARG A 566 -4.67 7.28 12.97
CA ARG A 566 -4.52 8.64 12.44
C ARG A 566 -3.94 9.60 13.49
N VAL A 567 -4.47 9.60 14.72
CA VAL A 567 -4.01 10.50 15.79
C VAL A 567 -2.57 10.21 16.18
N TYR A 568 -2.19 8.93 16.20
CA TYR A 568 -0.82 8.50 16.44
C TYR A 568 0.13 8.98 15.33
N LEU A 569 -0.20 8.74 14.06
CA LEU A 569 0.62 9.15 12.91
C LEU A 569 0.76 10.67 12.78
N THR A 570 -0.29 11.42 13.13
CA THR A 570 -0.29 12.90 13.07
C THR A 570 0.33 13.55 14.31
N GLY A 571 0.83 12.75 15.28
CA GLY A 571 1.41 13.28 16.52
C GLY A 571 0.42 13.99 17.43
N GLY A 572 -0.88 13.77 17.26
CA GLY A 572 -1.96 14.46 17.97
C GLY A 572 -2.06 14.17 19.47
N PHE A 573 -1.20 13.28 19.99
CA PHE A 573 -1.07 12.96 21.42
C PHE A 573 -0.04 13.83 22.15
N LYS A 574 0.78 14.61 21.44
CA LYS A 574 1.80 15.48 22.04
C LYS A 574 1.18 16.77 22.63
N LYS A 575 1.90 17.42 23.55
CA LYS A 575 1.53 18.74 24.12
C LYS A 575 1.16 19.73 23.00
N PRO A 576 0.08 20.53 23.11
CA PRO A 576 -0.82 20.73 24.27
C PRO A 576 -2.04 19.78 24.31
N ARG A 577 -2.07 18.71 23.50
CA ARG A 577 -3.27 17.86 23.28
C ARG A 577 -3.31 16.59 24.14
N GLU A 578 -2.45 16.49 25.15
CA GLU A 578 -2.30 15.32 26.02
C GLU A 578 -3.61 14.91 26.72
N LEU A 579 -4.42 15.88 27.17
CA LEU A 579 -5.72 15.60 27.80
C LEU A 579 -6.77 15.08 26.81
N THR A 580 -6.71 15.56 25.56
CA THR A 580 -7.56 15.05 24.47
C THR A 580 -7.19 13.61 24.13
N TRP A 581 -5.90 13.29 24.18
CA TRP A 581 -5.42 11.92 24.03
C TRP A 581 -5.92 11.01 25.15
N VAL A 582 -5.79 11.42 26.42
CA VAL A 582 -6.28 10.63 27.56
C VAL A 582 -7.78 10.35 27.44
N THR A 583 -8.58 11.37 27.12
CA THR A 583 -10.04 11.18 26.93
C THR A 583 -10.35 10.27 25.72
N GLY A 584 -9.56 10.35 24.66
CA GLY A 584 -9.65 9.44 23.50
C GLY A 584 -9.33 7.99 23.85
N VAL A 585 -8.31 7.75 24.68
CA VAL A 585 -7.96 6.41 25.19
C VAL A 585 -9.08 5.87 26.08
N VAL A 586 -9.66 6.68 26.96
CA VAL A 586 -10.81 6.27 27.79
C VAL A 586 -12.00 5.87 26.91
N LEU A 587 -12.31 6.65 25.86
CA LEU A 587 -13.36 6.30 24.90
C LEU A 587 -13.06 5.01 24.12
N ALA A 588 -11.80 4.74 23.80
CA ALA A 588 -11.39 3.49 23.16
C ALA A 588 -11.62 2.29 24.10
N VAL A 589 -11.27 2.42 25.38
CA VAL A 589 -11.53 1.38 26.40
C VAL A 589 -13.03 1.15 26.61
N LEU A 590 -13.83 2.21 26.66
CA LEU A 590 -15.30 2.10 26.73
C LEU A 590 -15.86 1.39 25.49
N THR A 591 -15.34 1.69 24.30
CA THR A 591 -15.73 1.05 23.03
C THR A 591 -15.38 -0.45 23.03
N ALA A 592 -14.18 -0.83 23.50
CA ALA A 592 -13.82 -2.23 23.67
C ALA A 592 -14.72 -2.94 24.71
N SER A 593 -15.09 -2.25 25.78
CA SER A 593 -16.00 -2.76 26.82
C SER A 593 -17.41 -3.03 26.29
N PHE A 594 -17.91 -2.21 25.34
CA PHE A 594 -19.13 -2.51 24.59
C PHE A 594 -19.00 -3.80 23.77
N GLY A 595 -17.83 -4.03 23.15
CA GLY A 595 -17.56 -5.26 22.42
C GLY A 595 -17.72 -6.50 23.31
N VAL A 596 -17.08 -6.52 24.48
CA VAL A 596 -17.14 -7.65 25.43
C VAL A 596 -18.55 -7.85 25.97
N THR A 597 -19.15 -6.78 26.51
CA THR A 597 -20.48 -6.86 27.14
C THR A 597 -21.56 -7.18 26.11
N GLY A 598 -21.48 -6.66 24.89
CA GLY A 598 -22.44 -6.91 23.81
C GLY A 598 -22.32 -8.31 23.22
N TYR A 599 -21.10 -8.81 23.07
CA TYR A 599 -20.84 -10.17 22.56
C TYR A 599 -21.35 -11.27 23.49
N SER A 600 -21.50 -10.96 24.78
CA SER A 600 -22.06 -11.90 25.77
C SER A 600 -23.58 -12.06 25.70
N LEU A 601 -24.32 -11.06 25.22
CA LEU A 601 -25.79 -11.00 25.30
C LEU A 601 -26.54 -12.04 24.44
N PRO A 602 -26.00 -12.51 23.29
CA PRO A 602 -26.58 -13.64 22.56
C PRO A 602 -26.61 -14.95 23.34
N TRP A 603 -25.75 -15.06 24.38
CA TRP A 603 -25.62 -16.23 25.26
C TRP A 603 -25.46 -17.56 24.52
N ASP A 604 -24.67 -17.55 23.45
CA ASP A 604 -24.24 -18.75 22.73
C ASP A 604 -22.95 -19.32 23.35
N GLN A 605 -22.52 -20.50 22.87
CA GLN A 605 -21.35 -21.18 23.43
C GLN A 605 -20.09 -20.32 23.33
N ILE A 606 -19.95 -19.52 22.25
CA ILE A 606 -18.79 -18.66 22.03
C ILE A 606 -18.82 -17.46 22.98
N GLY A 607 -19.98 -16.81 23.14
CA GLY A 607 -20.17 -15.71 24.09
C GLY A 607 -19.94 -16.14 25.54
N TYR A 608 -20.39 -17.33 25.93
CA TYR A 608 -20.16 -17.88 27.26
C TYR A 608 -18.66 -18.05 27.58
N TRP A 609 -17.90 -18.67 26.67
CA TRP A 609 -16.46 -18.86 26.85
C TRP A 609 -15.69 -17.53 26.82
N ALA A 610 -16.09 -16.59 25.96
CA ALA A 610 -15.50 -15.26 25.91
C ALA A 610 -15.67 -14.52 27.25
N VAL A 611 -16.87 -14.52 27.83
CA VAL A 611 -17.12 -13.92 29.15
C VAL A 611 -16.29 -14.60 30.22
N LYS A 612 -16.24 -15.93 30.23
CA LYS A 612 -15.45 -16.70 31.22
C LYS A 612 -13.97 -16.32 31.19
N ILE A 613 -13.39 -16.17 30.01
CA ILE A 613 -12.00 -15.73 29.83
C ILE A 613 -11.82 -14.29 30.31
N VAL A 614 -12.61 -13.35 29.77
CA VAL A 614 -12.42 -11.91 30.04
C VAL A 614 -12.63 -11.57 31.52
N THR A 615 -13.66 -12.15 32.14
CA THR A 615 -13.92 -11.95 33.57
C THR A 615 -12.97 -12.74 34.47
N GLY A 616 -12.16 -13.65 33.92
CA GLY A 616 -11.12 -14.39 34.66
C GLY A 616 -9.78 -13.66 34.71
N VAL A 617 -9.51 -12.75 33.76
CA VAL A 617 -8.26 -11.97 33.73
C VAL A 617 -7.98 -11.22 35.04
N PRO A 618 -8.96 -10.57 35.70
CA PRO A 618 -8.71 -9.84 36.94
C PRO A 618 -8.30 -10.72 38.12
N GLU A 619 -8.52 -12.04 38.06
CA GLU A 619 -8.12 -13.00 39.10
C GLU A 619 -6.60 -13.02 39.31
N ALA A 620 -5.83 -12.66 38.28
CA ALA A 620 -4.38 -12.56 38.34
C ALA A 620 -3.87 -11.35 39.16
N ILE A 621 -4.75 -10.42 39.57
CA ILE A 621 -4.37 -9.23 40.33
C ILE A 621 -4.34 -9.57 41.83
N PRO A 622 -3.17 -9.55 42.49
CA PRO A 622 -3.07 -9.88 43.90
C PRO A 622 -3.87 -8.90 44.77
N GLY A 623 -4.59 -9.42 45.77
CA GLY A 623 -5.34 -8.64 46.77
C GLY A 623 -6.75 -8.22 46.38
N ILE A 624 -6.99 -7.84 45.12
CA ILE A 624 -8.32 -7.35 44.67
C ILE A 624 -8.98 -8.21 43.59
N GLY A 625 -8.27 -9.20 43.04
CA GLY A 625 -8.73 -10.00 41.91
C GLY A 625 -10.03 -10.76 42.18
N SER A 626 -10.07 -11.61 43.21
CA SER A 626 -11.25 -12.43 43.50
C SER A 626 -12.52 -11.61 43.82
N PRO A 627 -12.48 -10.55 44.66
CA PRO A 627 -13.63 -9.67 44.85
C PRO A 627 -14.10 -8.97 43.57
N LEU A 628 -13.16 -8.58 42.69
CA LEU A 628 -13.48 -7.92 41.42
C LEU A 628 -14.14 -8.88 40.43
N VAL A 629 -13.69 -10.13 40.37
CA VAL A 629 -14.32 -11.18 39.56
C VAL A 629 -15.74 -11.47 40.06
N GLU A 630 -15.93 -11.59 41.37
CA GLU A 630 -17.25 -11.80 41.97
C GLU A 630 -18.18 -10.60 41.76
N LEU A 631 -17.65 -9.37 41.80
CA LEU A 631 -18.39 -8.16 41.45
C LEU A 631 -18.79 -8.12 39.96
N LEU A 632 -17.92 -8.56 39.05
CA LEU A 632 -18.23 -8.57 37.62
C LEU A 632 -19.25 -9.68 37.27
N ARG A 633 -19.08 -10.87 37.85
CA ARG A 633 -19.92 -12.05 37.56
C ARG A 633 -21.22 -12.08 38.36
N GLY A 634 -21.22 -11.52 39.56
CA GLY A 634 -22.33 -11.64 40.52
C GLY A 634 -22.49 -13.04 41.13
N SER A 635 -21.51 -13.93 40.93
CA SER A 635 -21.41 -15.28 41.48
C SER A 635 -20.00 -15.84 41.23
N ALA A 636 -19.65 -16.93 41.93
CA ALA A 636 -18.35 -17.61 41.76
C ALA A 636 -18.11 -18.13 40.32
N SER A 637 -19.17 -18.53 39.63
CA SER A 637 -19.13 -18.96 38.23
C SER A 637 -19.93 -18.03 37.31
N VAL A 638 -19.66 -18.09 36.01
CA VAL A 638 -20.44 -17.35 34.99
C VAL A 638 -21.84 -17.96 34.88
N GLY A 639 -22.87 -17.15 35.12
CA GLY A 639 -24.25 -17.62 35.15
C GLY A 639 -25.28 -16.52 34.84
N GLN A 640 -26.54 -16.73 35.21
CA GLN A 640 -27.64 -15.80 34.94
C GLN A 640 -27.46 -14.42 35.61
N SER A 641 -26.84 -14.40 36.79
CA SER A 641 -26.41 -13.18 37.49
C SER A 641 -25.47 -12.34 36.62
N THR A 642 -24.50 -12.99 35.95
CA THR A 642 -23.53 -12.34 35.06
C THR A 642 -24.22 -11.73 33.85
N LEU A 643 -25.12 -12.49 33.21
CA LEU A 643 -25.87 -12.02 32.05
C LEU A 643 -26.71 -10.78 32.37
N THR A 644 -27.39 -10.78 33.52
CA THR A 644 -28.23 -9.64 33.97
C THR A 644 -27.39 -8.39 34.24
N ARG A 645 -26.20 -8.56 34.85
CA ARG A 645 -25.25 -7.45 35.07
C ARG A 645 -24.69 -6.92 33.75
N PHE A 646 -24.29 -7.78 32.84
CA PHE A 646 -23.72 -7.40 31.55
C PHE A 646 -24.76 -6.72 30.66
N TYR A 647 -26.02 -7.17 30.71
CA TYR A 647 -27.14 -6.49 30.08
C TYR A 647 -27.31 -5.05 30.60
N SER A 648 -27.29 -4.88 31.92
CA SER A 648 -27.42 -3.56 32.57
C SER A 648 -26.21 -2.66 32.25
N LEU A 649 -25.00 -3.22 32.25
CA LEU A 649 -23.78 -2.51 31.86
C LEU A 649 -23.84 -2.04 30.41
N HIS A 650 -24.25 -2.91 29.49
CA HIS A 650 -24.24 -2.64 28.06
C HIS A 650 -25.34 -1.66 27.62
N THR A 651 -26.53 -1.75 28.21
CA THR A 651 -27.69 -0.96 27.78
C THR A 651 -27.83 0.37 28.51
N PHE A 652 -27.22 0.51 29.69
CA PHE A 652 -27.39 1.71 30.53
C PHE A 652 -26.06 2.35 30.95
N VAL A 653 -25.20 1.61 31.64
CA VAL A 653 -23.99 2.20 32.27
C VAL A 653 -22.96 2.66 31.24
N LEU A 654 -22.59 1.79 30.29
CA LEU A 654 -21.61 2.11 29.26
C LEU A 654 -22.10 3.24 28.32
N PRO A 655 -23.36 3.25 27.83
CA PRO A 655 -23.87 4.37 27.04
C PRO A 655 -23.80 5.72 27.76
N LEU A 656 -24.14 5.75 29.06
CA LEU A 656 -24.07 6.96 29.86
C LEU A 656 -22.63 7.48 29.99
N LEU A 657 -21.69 6.61 30.35
CA LEU A 657 -20.28 6.96 30.46
C LEU A 657 -19.72 7.45 29.12
N THR A 658 -20.02 6.76 28.04
CA THR A 658 -19.57 7.16 26.70
C THR A 658 -20.16 8.50 26.29
N ALA A 659 -21.44 8.79 26.57
CA ALA A 659 -22.02 10.10 26.27
C ALA A 659 -21.29 11.24 27.00
N VAL A 660 -20.98 11.06 28.30
CA VAL A 660 -20.25 12.05 29.11
C VAL A 660 -18.83 12.27 28.57
N PHE A 661 -18.07 11.20 28.34
CA PHE A 661 -16.70 11.30 27.84
C PHE A 661 -16.65 11.80 26.39
N MET A 662 -17.65 11.48 25.56
CA MET A 662 -17.75 11.97 24.20
C MET A 662 -17.98 13.48 24.16
N LEU A 663 -18.87 14.00 25.01
CA LEU A 663 -19.06 15.45 25.16
C LEU A 663 -17.76 16.13 25.60
N MET A 664 -17.10 15.60 26.63
CA MET A 664 -15.82 16.13 27.13
C MET A 664 -14.75 16.13 26.03
N HIS A 665 -14.60 15.04 25.29
CA HIS A 665 -13.63 14.89 24.22
C HIS A 665 -13.87 15.90 23.09
N PHE A 666 -15.13 16.09 22.65
CA PHE A 666 -15.47 17.09 21.64
C PHE A 666 -15.23 18.53 22.09
N LEU A 667 -15.55 18.87 23.34
CA LEU A 667 -15.31 20.20 23.90
C LEU A 667 -13.81 20.53 23.98
N MET A 668 -12.97 19.54 24.32
CA MET A 668 -11.52 19.71 24.36
C MET A 668 -10.93 19.95 22.96
N ILE A 669 -11.42 19.23 21.94
CA ILE A 669 -11.02 19.46 20.55
C ILE A 669 -11.36 20.89 20.13
N ARG A 670 -12.58 21.38 20.41
CA ARG A 670 -12.99 22.75 20.06
C ARG A 670 -12.15 23.82 20.79
N LYS A 671 -11.92 23.67 22.10
CA LYS A 671 -11.10 24.62 22.86
C LYS A 671 -9.66 24.67 22.38
N GLN A 672 -9.07 23.54 22.00
CA GLN A 672 -7.69 23.48 21.49
C GLN A 672 -7.54 24.01 20.06
N VAL A 673 -8.59 23.93 19.23
CA VAL A 673 -8.64 24.61 17.93
C VAL A 673 -8.65 26.13 18.16
N ILE A 674 -9.53 26.63 19.04
CA ILE A 674 -9.63 28.07 19.35
C ILE A 674 -8.35 28.62 19.99
N LEU A 675 -7.77 27.92 20.97
CA LEU A 675 -6.48 28.32 21.57
C LEU A 675 -5.30 28.21 20.59
N GLY A 676 -5.33 27.26 19.65
CA GLY A 676 -4.33 27.15 18.60
C GLY A 676 -4.40 28.33 17.62
N THR A 677 -5.60 28.77 17.25
CA THR A 677 -5.82 29.97 16.42
C THR A 677 -5.42 31.24 17.18
N ILE A 678 -5.78 31.37 18.46
CA ILE A 678 -5.40 32.52 19.29
C ILE A 678 -3.88 32.55 19.54
N ALA A 679 -3.23 31.41 19.78
CA ALA A 679 -1.78 31.34 19.95
C ALA A 679 -1.03 31.60 18.63
N CYS A 680 -1.60 31.22 17.48
CA CYS A 680 -1.10 31.60 16.16
C CYS A 680 -1.21 33.13 15.96
N ASN A 681 -2.36 33.71 16.28
CA ASN A 681 -2.60 35.16 16.16
C ASN A 681 -1.73 35.98 17.13
N ILE A 682 -1.50 35.52 18.36
CA ILE A 682 -0.61 36.18 19.32
C ILE A 682 0.87 35.94 18.95
N GLY A 683 1.21 34.76 18.43
CA GLY A 683 2.55 34.46 17.90
C GLY A 683 2.92 35.32 16.70
N LEU A 684 1.97 35.60 15.80
CA LEU A 684 2.13 36.59 14.73
C LEU A 684 2.25 38.01 15.29
N ALA A 685 1.44 38.40 16.28
CA ALA A 685 1.46 39.74 16.88
C ALA A 685 2.75 40.06 17.65
N VAL A 686 3.52 39.05 18.08
CA VAL A 686 4.82 39.24 18.76
C VAL A 686 5.99 39.30 17.77
N LEU A 687 5.79 38.93 16.50
CA LEU A 687 6.86 38.86 15.49
C LEU A 687 6.85 39.97 14.43
N GLU A 688 5.83 40.83 14.38
CA GLU A 688 5.84 42.05 13.54
C GLU A 688 5.22 43.25 14.27
N PRO A 689 6.03 44.25 14.68
CA PRO A 689 5.52 45.51 15.21
C PRO A 689 5.46 46.56 14.09
N SER A 690 4.45 46.52 13.22
CA SER A 690 3.99 47.72 12.52
C SER A 690 2.66 47.49 11.81
N MET A 691 1.74 48.44 12.02
CA MET A 691 0.47 48.70 11.31
C MET A 691 -0.79 48.31 12.12
N ILE A 692 -1.16 49.24 13.00
CA ILE A 692 -2.50 49.39 13.58
C ILE A 692 -3.42 50.04 12.55
N GLY A 693 -4.64 49.52 12.42
CA GLY A 693 -5.78 50.32 11.95
C GLY A 693 -6.94 49.48 11.42
N GLU A 694 -7.83 49.03 12.32
CA GLU A 694 -9.30 48.88 12.19
C GLU A 694 -9.80 47.81 13.21
N PRO A 695 -10.91 48.04 13.94
CA PRO A 695 -11.46 47.06 14.89
C PRO A 695 -12.14 45.88 14.14
N ALA A 696 -11.83 44.65 14.55
CA ALA A 696 -12.39 43.44 13.94
C ALA A 696 -13.89 43.25 14.27
N ASP A 697 -14.71 43.01 13.25
CA ASP A 697 -16.12 42.64 13.37
C ASP A 697 -16.28 41.25 14.00
N PRO A 698 -16.99 41.11 15.15
CA PRO A 698 -17.19 39.83 15.83
C PRO A 698 -18.09 38.83 15.09
N PHE A 699 -18.65 39.16 13.92
CA PHE A 699 -19.57 38.29 13.17
C PHE A 699 -19.07 37.82 11.79
N ALA A 700 -17.84 38.15 11.38
CA ALA A 700 -17.28 37.69 10.11
C ALA A 700 -17.01 36.17 10.09
N THR A 701 -17.30 35.50 8.97
CA THR A 701 -17.07 34.06 8.80
C THR A 701 -15.59 33.76 8.48
N PRO A 702 -15.07 32.55 8.78
CA PRO A 702 -13.62 32.24 8.72
C PRO A 702 -12.94 32.37 7.34
N LEU A 703 -13.69 32.66 6.27
CA LEU A 703 -13.14 32.86 4.92
C LEU A 703 -12.90 34.34 4.56
N GLU A 704 -13.43 35.30 5.32
CA GLU A 704 -13.32 36.74 4.99
C GLU A 704 -12.16 37.46 5.71
N ILE A 705 -11.41 36.76 6.57
CA ILE A 705 -10.27 37.33 7.35
C ILE A 705 -8.91 36.95 6.73
N LEU A 706 -8.87 36.50 5.47
CA LEU A 706 -7.60 36.18 4.80
C LEU A 706 -7.41 36.93 3.47
N PRO A 707 -7.02 38.21 3.51
CA PRO A 707 -6.10 38.74 2.54
C PRO A 707 -4.67 38.78 3.12
N GLU A 708 -3.72 38.27 2.35
CA GLU A 708 -2.28 38.55 2.50
C GLU A 708 -1.55 37.93 3.71
N CYS A 709 -1.41 36.60 3.69
CA CYS A 709 -0.22 35.94 4.26
C CYS A 709 0.48 35.15 3.14
N SER A 710 0.94 35.89 2.13
CA SER A 710 1.79 35.40 1.05
C SER A 710 3.25 35.62 1.42
N ASP A 711 3.84 34.67 2.14
CA ASP A 711 5.28 34.40 2.00
C ASP A 711 5.60 32.90 2.25
N ASN A 712 4.78 32.05 1.65
CA ASN A 712 5.15 30.66 1.40
C ASN A 712 5.80 30.60 0.01
N ARG A 713 7.13 30.47 -0.04
CA ARG A 713 7.90 30.11 -1.25
C ARG A 713 7.54 28.72 -1.83
N LEU A 714 6.50 28.08 -1.30
CA LEU A 714 5.86 26.88 -1.84
C LEU A 714 4.71 27.22 -2.82
N PHE A 715 4.10 28.41 -2.71
CA PHE A 715 3.01 28.84 -3.59
C PHE A 715 3.53 29.56 -4.84
N ASP A 716 4.66 30.27 -4.74
CA ASP A 716 5.28 30.92 -5.90
C ASP A 716 5.96 29.93 -6.84
N TRP A 717 6.51 28.81 -6.36
CA TRP A 717 7.00 27.74 -7.23
C TRP A 717 5.88 27.02 -7.99
N TYR A 718 4.68 26.92 -7.38
CA TYR A 718 3.49 26.39 -8.04
C TYR A 718 2.94 27.33 -9.13
N ARG A 719 3.20 28.66 -9.01
CA ARG A 719 2.86 29.67 -10.02
C ARG A 719 3.94 29.88 -11.09
N SER A 720 5.23 29.64 -10.79
CA SER A 720 6.34 30.02 -11.67
C SER A 720 6.85 28.90 -12.58
N SER A 721 6.22 27.72 -12.57
CA SER A 721 6.57 26.63 -13.49
C SER A 721 5.89 26.85 -14.86
N PRO A 722 6.60 26.80 -16.00
CA PRO A 722 6.03 27.08 -17.33
C PRO A 722 4.98 26.07 -17.85
N LEU A 723 4.53 25.12 -17.02
CA LEU A 723 3.69 23.98 -17.42
C LEU A 723 2.23 24.06 -16.93
N VAL A 724 1.79 25.19 -16.37
CA VAL A 724 0.37 25.38 -15.97
C VAL A 724 -0.19 26.69 -16.51
N GLY A 725 -0.08 26.89 -17.82
CA GLY A 725 -0.91 27.86 -18.52
C GLY A 725 -2.08 27.11 -19.15
N TYR A 726 -3.18 26.87 -18.41
CA TYR A 726 -4.57 26.71 -18.94
C TYR A 726 -5.64 26.30 -17.89
N TRP A 727 -5.44 26.54 -16.59
CA TRP A 727 -6.44 26.24 -15.55
C TRP A 727 -6.70 27.39 -14.55
N GLY A 728 -6.44 28.63 -14.95
CA GLY A 728 -6.84 29.80 -14.17
C GLY A 728 -8.18 30.34 -14.66
N ASN A 729 -9.30 29.78 -14.16
CA ASN A 729 -10.59 30.46 -13.98
C ASN A 729 -11.66 29.47 -13.44
N ILE A 730 -11.56 29.11 -12.16
CA ILE A 730 -12.69 28.60 -11.38
C ILE A 730 -12.56 29.16 -9.96
N THR A 731 -13.26 30.25 -9.66
CA THR A 731 -14.01 30.49 -8.41
C THR A 731 -14.75 31.83 -8.51
N TYR A 732 -15.98 31.76 -9.02
CA TYR A 732 -17.15 32.51 -8.55
C TYR A 732 -18.34 31.54 -8.56
#